data_AF-A0A841HPI4-F1
#
_entry.id   AF-A0A841HPI4-F1
#
_cell.length_a   1.000
_cell.length_b   1.000
_cell.length_c   1.000
_cell.angle_alpha   90.00
_cell.angle_beta   90.00
_cell.angle_gamma   90.00
#
_symmetry.space_group_name_H-M   'P 1'
#
loop_
_entity.id
_entity.type
_entity.pdbx_description
1 polymer ?
#
loop_
_entity_poly.entity_id
_entity_poly.type
_entity_poly.pdbx_seq_one_letter_code
_entity_poly.pdbx_strand_id
1 'polypeptide(L)'
;MPAPTDRPRDPYPLWYKDAIIYQMHVKAFHDANGDGIGDFAGLIQKLDYIQDLGVNTIWLLPFYPSPQRDDGYDIADYRDVHPDYGTLDDFKAFVQEAHRRGLRVITELVINHTSDQHPWFQAARRAPPGSPEHEVYVWSDTDKKFSGTRIIFTDTESSNWAWDTIARRYYWHRFFSHQPDLNHNNPAVVDAVIEVMRFWLDIGVDGLRLDAIPYLCVAEGTNNENLPETHAVLKQMRAAVDAGYQDRMFLAEANQWPEDVSEYFGNGDECHMAFHFPLMPRIFMAVALEDRYPVAEILRQTPDIPENCQWAIFLRNHDELTLEMVTDRERDYMYKMYAQEPRMRVNVGIRRRLAPLLGNDVDRIKLMYSLLLSMPGSPIMYYGDEIGMGDNIYIGDRNGVRTPMQWSIDRNAGFSRADPQRLYLPIIMDPIYGYQSVNVEAQGRDPSSLLNWTRRVLSIRRQYRCFGRGTLEFIRPQNRKIIAYVRSFENEIILCVANLAQSAQAVELDLARFKGRVPVELSGRNAFPPIGELPYFLTLPAHSFFWLELSASHQAPSWHVERLPASELPVLVLTDGIKSLLWPDRQPVSRSVTRRTLQQLEAEVLPEFLRIRGWLREAATKIHLGERIVWTGAHGETMLTFIYAETQQAGRQRYALPLTLVWDDAADSDVQRTAEWTLARVREHARVGILIDAFADPNFCRSIVKAVEGAERVEFTGGALRFERTAAWSGFDLSRLAPVQHIGAEPLEANVILGESVFIKAYRCVEPGINPDIEMTDFLTRVGFGRIAPLGGTVTCEIPGNAPIALAAVHAFVRHQGDVWTFTLDHLDRLVTELRSGSAAGGKSPHALFYDRLRTLGRRVGELHAALSGTSEDPAFAPEPVTASDMAEIASELVQLAESVIADARQRFARSDAAAQGALRPLIDAHDRIIGEIRSLAAKPVKAMKVRHHGDLVLRKILLVADDFVITDFEGILTLPLEARRRKYPPLRDVATLLCSLERARAAALERALTSQPDIRERIEPALNSWLAGATETFMKSYRASVEDSPVAPGKAADADTLIRFFQIERTLRDLSVDLDRRFAAVEATTASLLSLIGEPRRRNEGA
;
A
#
# COMPACT_ATOMS: atom_id res chain seq x y z
N MET A 1 -40.42 18.58 -27.37
CA MET A 1 -39.40 18.93 -26.34
C MET A 1 -38.04 18.77 -26.98
N PRO A 2 -37.05 19.62 -26.69
CA PRO A 2 -35.73 19.51 -27.32
C PRO A 2 -35.04 18.23 -26.82
N ALA A 3 -34.32 17.56 -27.72
CA ALA A 3 -33.59 16.32 -27.47
C ALA A 3 -32.56 16.51 -26.34
N PRO A 4 -32.32 15.50 -25.48
CA PRO A 4 -31.32 15.58 -24.43
C PRO A 4 -29.92 15.38 -25.05
N THR A 5 -29.39 16.43 -25.66
CA THR A 5 -28.01 16.49 -26.16
C THR A 5 -27.24 17.52 -25.37
N ASP A 6 -26.73 17.14 -24.20
CA ASP A 6 -25.56 17.79 -23.58
C ASP A 6 -25.05 16.97 -22.36
N ARG A 7 -24.73 15.69 -22.59
CA ARG A 7 -23.90 14.90 -21.66
C ARG A 7 -22.47 14.87 -22.21
N PRO A 8 -21.42 15.17 -21.43
CA PRO A 8 -20.10 14.66 -21.74
C PRO A 8 -20.22 13.13 -21.67
N ARG A 9 -20.14 12.47 -22.82
CA ARG A 9 -20.20 11.00 -22.89
C ARG A 9 -19.01 10.44 -22.11
N ASP A 10 -19.30 9.56 -21.15
CA ASP A 10 -18.30 8.77 -20.44
C ASP A 10 -17.51 7.96 -21.50
N PRO A 11 -16.18 8.07 -21.58
CA PRO A 11 -15.38 7.42 -22.63
C PRO A 11 -15.39 5.88 -22.59
N TYR A 12 -16.07 5.25 -21.62
CA TYR A 12 -16.04 3.80 -21.42
C TYR A 12 -17.43 3.14 -21.52
N PRO A 13 -17.74 2.42 -22.62
CA PRO A 13 -19.03 1.71 -22.78
C PRO A 13 -19.25 0.56 -21.76
N LEU A 14 -18.19 0.12 -21.05
CA LEU A 14 -18.21 -1.01 -20.13
C LEU A 14 -18.17 -0.57 -18.65
N TRP A 15 -18.86 0.52 -18.29
CA TRP A 15 -18.84 1.11 -16.93
C TRP A 15 -19.20 0.08 -15.84
N TYR A 16 -20.10 -0.84 -16.16
CA TYR A 16 -20.60 -1.87 -15.25
C TYR A 16 -19.52 -2.85 -14.78
N LYS A 17 -18.37 -2.95 -15.46
CA LYS A 17 -17.21 -3.74 -14.98
C LYS A 17 -16.50 -3.12 -13.78
N ASP A 18 -16.61 -1.80 -13.62
CA ASP A 18 -16.03 -1.04 -12.52
C ASP A 18 -17.11 -0.66 -11.47
N ALA A 19 -18.34 -1.15 -11.64
CA ALA A 19 -19.46 -0.85 -10.75
C ALA A 19 -19.27 -1.45 -9.35
N ILE A 20 -19.73 -0.71 -8.36
CA ILE A 20 -20.00 -1.14 -6.99
C ILE A 20 -21.47 -0.81 -6.77
N ILE A 21 -22.29 -1.85 -6.77
CA ILE A 21 -23.75 -1.75 -6.83
C ILE A 21 -24.30 -1.83 -5.42
N TYR A 22 -25.27 -0.97 -5.11
CA TYR A 22 -25.95 -0.95 -3.82
C TYR A 22 -27.44 -1.22 -4.04
N GLN A 23 -27.88 -2.41 -3.62
CA GLN A 23 -29.24 -2.90 -3.74
C GLN A 23 -30.10 -2.38 -2.59
N MET A 24 -31.24 -1.76 -2.93
CA MET A 24 -32.18 -1.25 -1.94
C MET A 24 -33.62 -1.27 -2.42
N HIS A 25 -34.54 -1.19 -1.45
CA HIS A 25 -35.95 -0.92 -1.70
C HIS A 25 -36.27 0.53 -1.33
N VAL A 26 -36.97 1.26 -2.21
CA VAL A 26 -37.41 2.65 -1.95
C VAL A 26 -38.17 2.74 -0.61
N LYS A 27 -39.16 1.86 -0.41
CA LYS A 27 -39.98 1.78 0.80
C LYS A 27 -39.22 1.56 2.10
N ALA A 28 -38.02 0.98 2.04
CA ALA A 28 -37.24 0.62 3.21
C ALA A 28 -36.17 1.65 3.58
N PHE A 29 -35.88 2.60 2.68
CA PHE A 29 -34.69 3.42 2.82
C PHE A 29 -34.91 4.70 3.64
N HIS A 30 -35.86 5.56 3.25
CA HIS A 30 -36.23 6.74 4.04
C HIS A 30 -37.61 7.26 3.68
N ASP A 31 -38.42 7.57 4.69
CA ASP A 31 -39.74 8.18 4.58
C ASP A 31 -39.63 9.70 4.81
N ALA A 32 -39.92 10.49 3.78
CA ALA A 32 -39.87 11.96 3.85
C ALA A 32 -41.21 12.59 4.21
N ASN A 33 -42.33 11.93 3.91
CA ASN A 33 -43.67 12.49 4.07
C ASN A 33 -44.32 12.14 5.43
N GLY A 34 -43.74 11.20 6.17
CA GLY A 34 -44.16 10.75 7.50
C GLY A 34 -45.35 9.79 7.51
N ASP A 35 -45.64 9.07 6.42
CA ASP A 35 -46.76 8.13 6.34
C ASP A 35 -46.44 6.70 6.84
N GLY A 36 -45.15 6.38 7.00
CA GLY A 36 -44.63 5.10 7.46
C GLY A 36 -43.94 4.26 6.37
N ILE A 37 -43.87 4.76 5.12
CA ILE A 37 -43.33 4.09 3.95
C ILE A 37 -42.25 4.97 3.31
N GLY A 38 -41.14 4.37 2.88
CA GLY A 38 -40.09 5.11 2.19
C GLY A 38 -40.48 5.55 0.77
N ASP A 39 -40.00 6.72 0.34
CA ASP A 39 -40.40 7.36 -0.91
C ASP A 39 -39.19 7.96 -1.67
N PHE A 40 -39.39 8.35 -2.94
CA PHE A 40 -38.31 8.91 -3.75
C PHE A 40 -37.75 10.23 -3.22
N ALA A 41 -38.58 11.06 -2.57
CA ALA A 41 -38.10 12.30 -1.96
C ALA A 41 -37.18 12.02 -0.77
N GLY A 42 -37.49 10.99 0.02
CA GLY A 42 -36.64 10.48 1.10
C GLY A 42 -35.35 9.87 0.57
N LEU A 43 -35.42 9.10 -0.52
CA LEU A 43 -34.22 8.55 -1.17
C LEU A 43 -33.29 9.66 -1.68
N ILE A 44 -33.83 10.71 -2.31
CA ILE A 44 -33.05 11.88 -2.76
C ILE A 44 -32.30 12.53 -1.59
N GLN A 45 -32.94 12.66 -0.42
CA GLN A 45 -32.30 13.22 0.79
C GLN A 45 -31.14 12.37 1.33
N LYS A 46 -31.05 11.09 0.94
CA LYS A 46 -30.01 10.16 1.39
C LYS A 46 -28.97 9.82 0.31
N LEU A 47 -29.04 10.44 -0.87
CA LEU A 47 -28.03 10.24 -1.93
C LEU A 47 -26.61 10.61 -1.49
N ASP A 48 -26.46 11.62 -0.63
CA ASP A 48 -25.15 12.03 -0.11
C ASP A 48 -24.51 10.90 0.73
N TYR A 49 -25.31 10.18 1.53
CA TYR A 49 -24.84 9.01 2.27
C TYR A 49 -24.35 7.90 1.35
N ILE A 50 -25.08 7.63 0.27
CA ILE A 50 -24.73 6.59 -0.72
C ILE A 50 -23.43 6.97 -1.44
N GLN A 51 -23.29 8.24 -1.84
CA GLN A 51 -22.06 8.74 -2.45
C GLN A 51 -20.87 8.61 -1.49
N ASP A 52 -21.04 9.03 -0.23
CA ASP A 52 -20.01 8.95 0.82
C ASP A 52 -19.65 7.52 1.21
N LEU A 53 -20.58 6.56 1.05
CA LEU A 53 -20.29 5.13 1.22
C LEU A 53 -19.21 4.67 0.23
N GLY A 54 -19.14 5.30 -0.94
CA GLY A 54 -18.18 4.99 -1.98
C GLY A 54 -18.72 4.07 -3.07
N VAL A 55 -20.01 3.73 -3.07
CA VAL A 55 -20.66 3.02 -4.18
C VAL A 55 -20.85 3.97 -5.38
N ASN A 56 -21.05 3.42 -6.57
CA ASN A 56 -21.23 4.23 -7.79
C ASN A 56 -22.48 3.85 -8.59
N THR A 57 -23.24 2.85 -8.15
CA THR A 57 -24.44 2.36 -8.84
C THR A 57 -25.49 1.97 -7.81
N ILE A 58 -26.72 2.43 -8.00
CA ILE A 58 -27.88 2.06 -7.18
C ILE A 58 -28.71 1.06 -7.96
N TRP A 59 -29.09 -0.05 -7.34
CA TRP A 59 -30.10 -0.97 -7.86
C TRP A 59 -31.35 -0.88 -7.00
N LEU A 60 -32.45 -0.45 -7.62
CA LEU A 60 -33.78 -0.38 -7.00
C LEU A 60 -34.57 -1.66 -7.27
N LEU A 61 -35.12 -2.24 -6.19
CA LEU A 61 -36.20 -3.23 -6.25
C LEU A 61 -37.48 -2.64 -6.88
N PRO A 62 -38.51 -3.46 -7.23
CA PRO A 62 -39.68 -2.98 -7.93
C PRO A 62 -40.36 -1.81 -7.21
N PHE A 63 -40.61 -0.73 -7.93
CA PHE A 63 -41.30 0.47 -7.44
C PHE A 63 -42.57 0.79 -8.25
N TYR A 64 -43.00 -0.12 -9.11
CA TYR A 64 -44.15 0.02 -9.99
C TYR A 64 -45.48 -0.15 -9.23
N PRO A 65 -46.61 0.38 -9.75
CA PRO A 65 -47.93 0.03 -9.25
C PRO A 65 -48.11 -1.49 -9.19
N SER A 66 -48.53 -1.98 -8.04
CA SER A 66 -48.62 -3.39 -7.71
C SER A 66 -49.58 -3.55 -6.53
N PRO A 67 -50.32 -4.66 -6.42
CA PRO A 67 -51.08 -4.98 -5.21
C PRO A 67 -50.18 -5.48 -4.06
N GLN A 68 -48.86 -5.53 -4.26
CA GLN A 68 -47.82 -5.90 -3.29
C GLN A 68 -48.01 -7.30 -2.69
N ARG A 69 -48.54 -8.25 -3.45
CA ARG A 69 -48.72 -9.64 -2.99
C ARG A 69 -47.42 -10.45 -3.06
N ASP A 70 -46.48 -10.01 -3.89
CA ASP A 70 -45.08 -10.47 -3.90
C ASP A 70 -44.15 -9.25 -3.86
N ASP A 71 -44.44 -8.32 -2.95
CA ASP A 71 -43.57 -7.19 -2.61
C ASP A 71 -43.25 -6.22 -3.77
N GLY A 72 -44.06 -6.20 -4.83
CA GLY A 72 -43.88 -5.35 -6.00
C GLY A 72 -43.48 -6.10 -7.27
N TYR A 73 -43.11 -7.38 -7.18
CA TYR A 73 -42.81 -8.22 -8.36
C TYR A 73 -44.06 -8.58 -9.16
N ASP A 74 -45.24 -8.55 -8.53
CA ASP A 74 -46.53 -8.62 -9.19
C ASP A 74 -46.94 -7.24 -9.75
N ILE A 75 -46.37 -6.86 -10.90
CA ILE A 75 -46.56 -5.53 -11.52
C ILE A 75 -47.97 -5.40 -12.15
N ALA A 76 -48.70 -4.35 -11.76
CA ALA A 76 -50.02 -4.00 -12.31
C ALA A 76 -49.96 -2.89 -13.38
N ASP A 77 -48.91 -2.06 -13.40
CA ASP A 77 -48.60 -1.13 -14.49
C ASP A 77 -47.09 -0.92 -14.59
N TYR A 78 -46.50 -1.20 -15.76
CA TYR A 78 -45.06 -1.06 -15.99
C TYR A 78 -44.57 0.38 -16.19
N ARG A 79 -45.46 1.35 -16.46
CA ARG A 79 -45.08 2.69 -16.94
C ARG A 79 -45.34 3.81 -15.94
N ASP A 80 -45.61 3.45 -14.69
CA ASP A 80 -45.83 4.42 -13.63
C ASP A 80 -45.09 3.99 -12.34
N VAL A 81 -45.17 4.85 -11.32
CA VAL A 81 -44.61 4.63 -9.98
C VAL A 81 -45.73 4.31 -9.01
N HIS A 82 -45.49 3.38 -8.07
CA HIS A 82 -46.45 3.05 -7.03
C HIS A 82 -46.78 4.31 -6.20
N PRO A 83 -48.06 4.63 -5.94
CA PRO A 83 -48.45 5.87 -5.26
C PRO A 83 -47.76 6.11 -3.91
N ASP A 84 -47.52 5.05 -3.13
CA ASP A 84 -46.80 5.13 -1.85
C ASP A 84 -45.34 5.60 -1.99
N TYR A 85 -44.72 5.51 -3.17
CA TYR A 85 -43.31 5.88 -3.38
C TYR A 85 -43.16 7.28 -4.01
N GLY A 86 -44.27 7.91 -4.40
CA GLY A 86 -44.31 9.20 -5.09
C GLY A 86 -44.82 9.08 -6.52
N THR A 87 -44.35 9.95 -7.40
CA THR A 87 -44.78 10.07 -8.80
C THR A 87 -43.67 9.74 -9.78
N LEU A 88 -44.02 9.57 -11.05
CA LEU A 88 -43.04 9.43 -12.13
C LEU A 88 -42.09 10.65 -12.23
N ASP A 89 -42.53 11.84 -11.85
CA ASP A 89 -41.67 13.03 -11.84
C ASP A 89 -40.69 13.02 -10.66
N ASP A 90 -41.08 12.48 -9.52
CA ASP A 90 -40.15 12.25 -8.39
C ASP A 90 -39.06 11.24 -8.77
N PHE A 91 -39.41 10.19 -9.51
CA PHE A 91 -38.42 9.24 -10.05
C PHE A 91 -37.45 9.92 -11.02
N LYS A 92 -37.94 10.75 -11.96
CA LYS A 92 -37.07 11.52 -12.86
C LYS A 92 -36.12 12.43 -12.10
N ALA A 93 -36.63 13.12 -11.07
CA ALA A 93 -35.82 13.97 -10.20
C ALA A 93 -34.74 13.14 -9.46
N PHE A 94 -35.10 11.96 -8.97
CA PHE A 94 -34.15 11.03 -8.36
C PHE A 94 -33.03 10.61 -9.33
N VAL A 95 -33.37 10.20 -10.56
CA VAL A 95 -32.38 9.82 -11.59
C VAL A 95 -31.43 10.99 -11.88
N GLN A 96 -31.97 12.20 -12.04
CA GLN A 96 -31.15 13.40 -12.27
C GLN A 96 -30.21 13.69 -11.11
N GLU A 97 -30.67 13.62 -9.86
CA GLU A 97 -29.84 13.88 -8.67
C GLU A 97 -28.82 12.77 -8.40
N ALA A 98 -29.13 11.52 -8.74
CA ALA A 98 -28.18 10.42 -8.72
C ALA A 98 -27.07 10.65 -9.76
N HIS A 99 -27.43 10.96 -11.00
CA HIS A 99 -26.49 11.25 -12.08
C HIS A 99 -25.61 12.46 -11.77
N ARG A 100 -26.15 13.52 -11.15
CA ARG A 100 -25.39 14.71 -10.72
C ARG A 100 -24.27 14.35 -9.73
N ARG A 101 -24.42 13.26 -8.98
CA ARG A 101 -23.44 12.72 -8.03
C ARG A 101 -22.53 11.65 -8.62
N GLY A 102 -22.65 11.36 -9.92
CA GLY A 102 -21.93 10.28 -10.59
C GLY A 102 -22.42 8.88 -10.21
N LEU A 103 -23.66 8.76 -9.71
CA LEU A 103 -24.29 7.48 -9.41
C LEU A 103 -25.12 7.03 -10.60
N ARG A 104 -24.93 5.78 -11.05
CA ARG A 104 -25.77 5.13 -12.06
C ARG A 104 -26.99 4.48 -11.41
N VAL A 105 -28.10 4.34 -12.15
CA VAL A 105 -29.35 3.75 -11.65
C VAL A 105 -29.72 2.51 -12.45
N ILE A 106 -29.89 1.39 -11.75
CA ILE A 106 -30.43 0.13 -12.25
C ILE A 106 -31.81 -0.06 -11.66
N THR A 107 -32.79 -0.46 -12.48
CA THR A 107 -34.13 -0.85 -12.01
C THR A 107 -34.41 -2.30 -12.37
N GLU A 108 -35.47 -2.85 -11.80
CA GLU A 108 -36.00 -4.15 -12.22
C GLU A 108 -36.61 -4.08 -13.62
N LEU A 109 -36.71 -5.24 -14.26
CA LEU A 109 -37.58 -5.46 -15.40
C LEU A 109 -38.16 -6.87 -15.27
N VAL A 110 -39.31 -6.97 -14.61
CA VAL A 110 -40.02 -8.24 -14.41
C VAL A 110 -40.77 -8.58 -15.69
N ILE A 111 -40.13 -9.36 -16.55
CA ILE A 111 -40.64 -9.65 -17.89
C ILE A 111 -41.34 -11.00 -17.98
N ASN A 112 -41.10 -11.94 -17.06
CA ASN A 112 -41.73 -13.26 -17.12
C ASN A 112 -43.25 -13.22 -16.94
N HIS A 113 -43.73 -12.38 -16.03
CA HIS A 113 -45.12 -12.39 -15.56
C HIS A 113 -45.59 -10.97 -15.20
N THR A 114 -46.90 -10.80 -15.09
CA THR A 114 -47.54 -9.58 -14.55
C THR A 114 -48.38 -9.92 -13.32
N SER A 115 -48.91 -8.93 -12.62
CA SER A 115 -50.04 -9.16 -11.70
C SER A 115 -51.28 -9.65 -12.44
N ASP A 116 -52.13 -10.46 -11.78
CA ASP A 116 -53.48 -10.76 -12.24
C ASP A 116 -54.40 -9.52 -12.31
N GLN A 117 -54.00 -8.41 -11.69
CA GLN A 117 -54.68 -7.11 -11.78
C GLN A 117 -54.23 -6.27 -12.97
N HIS A 118 -53.16 -6.68 -13.67
CA HIS A 118 -52.64 -5.94 -14.83
C HIS A 118 -53.73 -5.80 -15.91
N PRO A 119 -53.88 -4.63 -16.56
CA PRO A 119 -54.87 -4.41 -17.61
C PRO A 119 -54.82 -5.46 -18.73
N TRP A 120 -53.62 -5.95 -19.07
CA TRP A 120 -53.44 -7.03 -20.03
C TRP A 120 -54.14 -8.32 -19.59
N PHE A 121 -53.95 -8.78 -18.35
CA PHE A 121 -54.60 -10.01 -17.88
C PHE A 121 -56.12 -9.85 -17.77
N GLN A 122 -56.58 -8.69 -17.31
CA GLN A 122 -58.00 -8.38 -17.22
C GLN A 122 -58.68 -8.33 -18.59
N ALA A 123 -57.96 -7.86 -19.62
CA ALA A 123 -58.42 -7.96 -21.01
C ALA A 123 -58.38 -9.41 -21.51
N ALA A 124 -57.26 -10.11 -21.33
CA ALA A 124 -57.05 -11.48 -21.81
C ALA A 124 -58.10 -12.46 -21.30
N ARG A 125 -58.42 -12.43 -19.99
CA ARG A 125 -59.40 -13.34 -19.38
C ARG A 125 -60.84 -13.09 -19.83
N ARG A 126 -61.14 -11.91 -20.41
CA ARG A 126 -62.46 -11.54 -20.94
C ARG A 126 -62.55 -11.68 -22.46
N ALA A 127 -61.41 -11.75 -23.13
CA ALA A 127 -61.33 -11.85 -24.58
C ALA A 127 -61.60 -13.29 -25.06
N PRO A 128 -62.17 -13.47 -26.26
CA PRO A 128 -62.38 -14.81 -26.83
C PRO A 128 -61.05 -15.57 -27.04
N PRO A 129 -61.01 -16.90 -26.87
CA PRO A 129 -59.81 -17.69 -27.16
C PRO A 129 -59.29 -17.48 -28.58
N GLY A 130 -57.96 -17.35 -28.75
CA GLY A 130 -57.31 -17.08 -30.03
C GLY A 130 -57.31 -15.60 -30.48
N SER A 131 -57.89 -14.68 -29.70
CA SER A 131 -57.76 -13.24 -29.95
C SER A 131 -56.38 -12.70 -29.53
N PRO A 132 -55.86 -11.63 -30.17
CA PRO A 132 -54.58 -11.04 -29.78
C PRO A 132 -54.48 -10.68 -28.29
N GLU A 133 -55.57 -10.20 -27.70
CA GLU A 133 -55.64 -9.87 -26.29
C GLU A 133 -55.59 -11.11 -25.39
N HIS A 134 -56.19 -12.23 -25.79
CA HIS A 134 -56.18 -13.48 -25.04
C HIS A 134 -54.79 -14.13 -25.03
N GLU A 135 -54.11 -14.13 -26.19
CA GLU A 135 -52.81 -14.78 -26.42
C GLU A 135 -51.62 -14.03 -25.82
N VAL A 136 -51.86 -12.98 -25.01
CA VAL A 136 -50.83 -12.31 -24.20
C VAL A 136 -50.34 -13.22 -23.07
N TYR A 137 -51.17 -14.14 -22.59
CA TYR A 137 -50.85 -15.11 -21.53
C TYR A 137 -50.95 -16.54 -22.04
N VAL A 138 -50.39 -17.48 -21.29
CA VAL A 138 -50.39 -18.89 -21.65
C VAL A 138 -51.63 -19.59 -21.06
N TRP A 139 -52.50 -20.12 -21.93
CA TRP A 139 -53.77 -20.75 -21.56
C TRP A 139 -53.83 -22.25 -21.90
N SER A 140 -54.64 -23.00 -21.15
CA SER A 140 -54.92 -24.41 -21.42
C SER A 140 -56.32 -24.82 -20.97
N ASP A 141 -56.91 -25.80 -21.66
CA ASP A 141 -58.18 -26.43 -21.25
C ASP A 141 -57.98 -27.43 -20.09
N THR A 142 -56.74 -27.85 -19.83
CA THR A 142 -56.39 -28.79 -18.75
C THR A 142 -55.10 -28.36 -18.05
N ASP A 143 -54.91 -28.79 -16.81
CA ASP A 143 -53.69 -28.60 -16.02
C ASP A 143 -52.57 -29.61 -16.35
N LYS A 144 -52.71 -30.40 -17.42
CA LYS A 144 -51.83 -31.53 -17.75
C LYS A 144 -50.66 -31.21 -18.66
N LYS A 145 -50.65 -30.01 -19.25
CA LYS A 145 -49.54 -29.55 -20.12
C LYS A 145 -48.30 -29.26 -19.28
N PHE A 146 -47.12 -29.43 -19.89
CA PHE A 146 -45.84 -29.10 -19.25
C PHE A 146 -45.53 -29.92 -17.98
N SER A 147 -45.93 -31.19 -17.94
CA SER A 147 -45.82 -32.05 -16.74
C SER A 147 -44.38 -32.31 -16.27
N GLY A 148 -43.37 -31.94 -17.07
CA GLY A 148 -41.94 -32.06 -16.73
C GLY A 148 -41.38 -30.88 -15.93
N THR A 149 -42.18 -29.82 -15.69
CA THR A 149 -41.72 -28.60 -15.01
C THR A 149 -41.93 -28.67 -13.49
N ARG A 150 -40.91 -28.24 -12.74
CA ARG A 150 -40.98 -28.13 -11.28
C ARG A 150 -41.85 -26.95 -10.83
N ILE A 151 -42.32 -26.99 -9.59
CA ILE A 151 -42.94 -25.86 -8.90
C ILE A 151 -41.86 -25.15 -8.10
N ILE A 152 -41.76 -23.82 -8.22
CA ILE A 152 -40.73 -23.02 -7.52
C ILE A 152 -41.15 -22.80 -6.05
N PHE A 153 -42.33 -22.21 -5.82
CA PHE A 153 -42.85 -21.93 -4.48
C PHE A 153 -43.66 -23.10 -3.91
N THR A 154 -42.96 -24.20 -3.61
CA THR A 154 -43.54 -25.47 -3.14
C THR A 154 -44.33 -25.35 -1.83
N ASP A 155 -44.04 -24.33 -1.02
CA ASP A 155 -44.72 -24.10 0.27
C ASP A 155 -46.13 -23.51 0.08
N THR A 156 -46.43 -22.92 -1.08
CA THR A 156 -47.68 -22.19 -1.35
C THR A 156 -48.47 -22.74 -2.53
N GLU A 157 -47.80 -23.05 -3.65
CA GLU A 157 -48.47 -23.45 -4.88
C GLU A 157 -48.44 -24.99 -5.06
N SER A 158 -49.59 -25.57 -5.42
CA SER A 158 -49.71 -27.02 -5.68
C SER A 158 -49.57 -27.39 -7.15
N SER A 159 -49.60 -26.41 -8.05
CA SER A 159 -49.54 -26.55 -9.50
C SER A 159 -49.01 -25.25 -10.11
N ASN A 160 -48.44 -25.33 -11.31
CA ASN A 160 -48.11 -24.16 -12.14
C ASN A 160 -49.30 -23.73 -13.04
N TRP A 161 -50.46 -24.37 -12.88
CA TRP A 161 -51.70 -24.04 -13.56
C TRP A 161 -52.79 -23.66 -12.55
N ALA A 162 -53.37 -22.48 -12.71
CA ALA A 162 -54.51 -22.01 -11.93
C ALA A 162 -55.75 -21.85 -12.81
N TRP A 163 -56.93 -22.21 -12.28
CA TRP A 163 -58.20 -22.10 -13.01
C TRP A 163 -58.76 -20.68 -12.93
N ASP A 164 -58.95 -20.03 -14.08
CA ASP A 164 -59.65 -18.75 -14.16
C ASP A 164 -61.15 -18.95 -14.38
N THR A 165 -61.96 -18.44 -13.46
CA THR A 165 -63.42 -18.61 -13.51
C THR A 165 -64.12 -17.80 -14.61
N ILE A 166 -63.48 -16.74 -15.13
CA ILE A 166 -64.04 -15.87 -16.18
C ILE A 166 -63.73 -16.46 -17.55
N ALA A 167 -62.46 -16.76 -17.82
CA ALA A 167 -62.01 -17.39 -19.06
C ALA A 167 -62.45 -18.87 -19.16
N ARG A 168 -62.79 -19.50 -18.02
CA ARG A 168 -63.11 -20.93 -17.89
C ARG A 168 -62.02 -21.82 -18.49
N ARG A 169 -60.77 -21.46 -18.19
CA ARG A 169 -59.55 -22.11 -18.66
C ARG A 169 -58.49 -22.01 -17.57
N TYR A 170 -57.49 -22.87 -17.63
CA TYR A 170 -56.28 -22.74 -16.83
C TYR A 170 -55.33 -21.72 -17.47
N TYR A 171 -54.65 -20.93 -16.65
CA TYR A 171 -53.52 -20.10 -17.06
C TYR A 171 -52.24 -20.54 -16.35
N TRP A 172 -51.11 -20.34 -17.01
CA TRP A 172 -49.80 -20.71 -16.50
C TRP A 172 -49.25 -19.64 -15.55
N HIS A 173 -48.56 -20.09 -14.50
CA HIS A 173 -47.77 -19.25 -13.61
C HIS A 173 -46.58 -20.05 -13.06
N ARG A 174 -45.37 -19.48 -13.10
CA ARG A 174 -44.18 -20.11 -12.49
C ARG A 174 -44.01 -19.79 -11.00
N PHE A 175 -44.55 -18.65 -10.61
CA PHE A 175 -44.53 -18.12 -9.25
C PHE A 175 -45.92 -18.28 -8.63
N PHE A 176 -46.43 -17.27 -7.93
CA PHE A 176 -47.78 -17.35 -7.37
C PHE A 176 -48.86 -17.33 -8.44
N SER A 177 -50.02 -17.90 -8.12
CA SER A 177 -51.20 -17.89 -8.98
C SER A 177 -51.65 -16.48 -9.39
N HIS A 178 -51.33 -15.45 -8.61
CA HIS A 178 -51.61 -14.05 -8.96
C HIS A 178 -50.53 -13.38 -9.81
N GLN A 179 -49.55 -14.15 -10.29
CA GLN A 179 -48.49 -13.74 -11.21
C GLN A 179 -48.62 -14.54 -12.53
N PRO A 180 -49.66 -14.32 -13.34
CA PRO A 180 -49.82 -15.00 -14.63
C PRO A 180 -48.65 -14.69 -15.58
N ASP A 181 -48.10 -15.75 -16.17
CA ASP A 181 -46.94 -15.69 -17.06
C ASP A 181 -47.30 -15.14 -18.45
N LEU A 182 -46.47 -14.23 -18.93
CA LEU A 182 -46.54 -13.66 -20.27
C LEU A 182 -46.10 -14.69 -21.32
N ASN A 183 -46.82 -14.74 -22.43
CA ASN A 183 -46.56 -15.67 -23.51
C ASN A 183 -45.47 -15.14 -24.46
N HIS A 184 -44.19 -15.34 -24.13
CA HIS A 184 -43.07 -14.89 -24.97
C HIS A 184 -42.93 -15.67 -26.29
N ASN A 185 -43.66 -16.78 -26.46
CA ASN A 185 -43.76 -17.45 -27.76
C ASN A 185 -44.58 -16.61 -28.77
N ASN A 186 -45.29 -15.58 -28.30
CA ASN A 186 -46.00 -14.61 -29.13
C ASN A 186 -45.12 -13.37 -29.39
N PRO A 187 -44.68 -13.11 -30.64
CA PRO A 187 -43.82 -11.96 -30.96
C PRO A 187 -44.39 -10.60 -30.55
N ALA A 188 -45.72 -10.45 -30.54
CA ALA A 188 -46.36 -9.19 -30.12
C ALA A 188 -46.15 -8.89 -28.63
N VAL A 189 -46.01 -9.93 -27.79
CA VAL A 189 -45.69 -9.78 -26.37
C VAL A 189 -44.24 -9.34 -26.20
N VAL A 190 -43.32 -9.93 -26.97
CA VAL A 190 -41.89 -9.54 -26.99
C VAL A 190 -41.75 -8.07 -27.38
N ASP A 191 -42.44 -7.63 -28.44
CA ASP A 191 -42.44 -6.22 -28.86
C ASP A 191 -43.00 -5.29 -27.76
N ALA A 192 -44.09 -5.69 -27.10
CA ALA A 192 -44.68 -4.90 -26.00
C ALA A 192 -43.71 -4.76 -24.81
N VAL A 193 -42.96 -5.82 -24.47
CA VAL A 193 -41.93 -5.81 -23.42
C VAL A 193 -40.75 -4.91 -23.82
N ILE A 194 -40.31 -4.95 -25.09
CA ILE A 194 -39.27 -4.05 -25.61
C ILE A 194 -39.71 -2.57 -25.50
N GLU A 195 -40.99 -2.27 -25.72
CA GLU A 195 -41.52 -0.91 -25.53
C GLU A 195 -41.56 -0.47 -24.05
N VAL A 196 -41.79 -1.40 -23.12
CA VAL A 196 -41.65 -1.12 -21.68
C VAL A 196 -40.19 -0.83 -21.31
N MET A 197 -39.26 -1.63 -21.85
CA MET A 197 -37.84 -1.43 -21.67
C MET A 197 -37.39 -0.05 -22.18
N ARG A 198 -37.77 0.33 -23.40
CA ARG A 198 -37.45 1.64 -24.00
C ARG A 198 -37.93 2.80 -23.15
N PHE A 199 -39.16 2.71 -22.62
CA PHE A 199 -39.73 3.74 -21.76
C PHE A 199 -38.81 4.14 -20.59
N TRP A 200 -38.26 3.16 -19.86
CA TRP A 200 -37.36 3.43 -18.73
C TRP A 200 -35.96 3.89 -19.16
N LEU A 201 -35.43 3.34 -20.26
CA LEU A 201 -34.14 3.77 -20.81
C LEU A 201 -34.19 5.22 -21.34
N ASP A 202 -35.31 5.63 -21.93
CA ASP A 202 -35.58 7.00 -22.40
C ASP A 202 -35.67 8.01 -21.25
N ILE A 203 -36.18 7.58 -20.09
CA ILE A 203 -36.22 8.40 -18.87
C ILE A 203 -34.80 8.63 -18.30
N GLY A 204 -33.86 7.72 -18.58
CA GLY A 204 -32.46 7.87 -18.19
C GLY A 204 -31.92 6.73 -17.32
N VAL A 205 -32.67 5.66 -17.09
CA VAL A 205 -32.18 4.46 -16.40
C VAL A 205 -30.94 3.91 -17.11
N ASP A 206 -29.91 3.56 -16.35
CA ASP A 206 -28.61 3.13 -16.89
C ASP A 206 -28.52 1.61 -17.07
N GLY A 207 -29.35 0.83 -16.38
CA GLY A 207 -29.41 -0.62 -16.57
C GLY A 207 -30.70 -1.24 -16.06
N LEU A 208 -30.97 -2.46 -16.52
CA LEU A 208 -32.17 -3.21 -16.16
C LEU A 208 -31.76 -4.60 -15.66
N ARG A 209 -32.18 -4.94 -14.44
CA ARG A 209 -32.05 -6.30 -13.92
C ARG A 209 -33.25 -7.10 -14.42
N LEU A 210 -32.98 -8.07 -15.28
CA LEU A 210 -34.01 -8.90 -15.90
C LEU A 210 -34.33 -10.03 -14.92
N ASP A 211 -35.53 -9.97 -14.35
CA ASP A 211 -36.01 -10.91 -13.34
C ASP A 211 -36.61 -12.16 -14.00
N ALA A 212 -36.38 -13.34 -13.40
CA ALA A 212 -37.00 -14.60 -13.79
C ALA A 212 -36.78 -15.03 -15.25
N ILE A 213 -35.69 -14.58 -15.88
CA ILE A 213 -35.45 -14.82 -17.31
C ILE A 213 -35.27 -16.27 -17.74
N PRO A 214 -34.93 -17.26 -16.89
CA PRO A 214 -34.92 -18.64 -17.34
C PRO A 214 -36.26 -19.21 -17.77
N TYR A 215 -37.36 -18.52 -17.47
CA TYR A 215 -38.70 -19.08 -17.54
C TYR A 215 -39.61 -18.50 -18.64
N LEU A 216 -39.08 -17.60 -19.49
CA LEU A 216 -39.88 -16.79 -20.44
C LEU A 216 -40.68 -17.61 -21.44
N CYS A 217 -40.04 -18.60 -22.08
CA CYS A 217 -40.67 -19.45 -23.10
C CYS A 217 -41.03 -20.82 -22.53
N VAL A 218 -42.09 -21.42 -23.08
CA VAL A 218 -42.56 -22.76 -22.71
C VAL A 218 -42.69 -23.67 -23.94
N ALA A 219 -42.31 -24.94 -23.81
CA ALA A 219 -42.37 -25.99 -24.81
C ALA A 219 -42.69 -27.35 -24.19
N GLU A 220 -43.59 -28.11 -24.83
CA GLU A 220 -43.96 -29.46 -24.37
C GLU A 220 -42.77 -30.43 -24.39
N GLY A 221 -42.74 -31.32 -23.40
CA GLY A 221 -41.67 -32.32 -23.26
C GLY A 221 -40.34 -31.79 -22.72
N THR A 222 -40.29 -30.53 -22.29
CA THR A 222 -39.11 -29.92 -21.65
C THR A 222 -39.37 -29.64 -20.15
N ASN A 223 -38.33 -29.19 -19.44
CA ASN A 223 -38.47 -28.65 -18.09
C ASN A 223 -38.94 -27.18 -18.07
N ASN A 224 -39.05 -26.51 -19.22
CA ASN A 224 -39.40 -25.09 -19.38
C ASN A 224 -38.45 -24.14 -18.64
N GLU A 225 -37.15 -24.45 -18.64
CA GLU A 225 -36.09 -23.57 -18.14
C GLU A 225 -34.97 -23.49 -19.19
N ASN A 226 -34.35 -22.32 -19.37
CA ASN A 226 -33.20 -22.10 -20.27
C ASN A 226 -33.46 -22.53 -21.73
N LEU A 227 -34.69 -22.38 -22.23
CA LEU A 227 -35.01 -22.80 -23.60
C LEU A 227 -34.27 -21.92 -24.64
N PRO A 228 -33.85 -22.48 -25.79
CA PRO A 228 -33.22 -21.68 -26.86
C PRO A 228 -34.07 -20.49 -27.31
N GLU A 229 -35.40 -20.62 -27.28
CA GLU A 229 -36.35 -19.56 -27.57
C GLU A 229 -36.27 -18.42 -26.56
N THR A 230 -36.07 -18.72 -25.28
CA THR A 230 -35.82 -17.72 -24.22
C THR A 230 -34.56 -16.91 -24.55
N HIS A 231 -33.46 -17.58 -24.91
CA HIS A 231 -32.22 -16.91 -25.32
C HIS A 231 -32.43 -16.05 -26.58
N ALA A 232 -33.21 -16.51 -27.55
CA ALA A 232 -33.53 -15.73 -28.75
C ALA A 232 -34.30 -14.43 -28.43
N VAL A 233 -35.23 -14.46 -27.47
CA VAL A 233 -35.94 -13.27 -26.97
C VAL A 233 -34.96 -12.29 -26.33
N LEU A 234 -34.05 -12.78 -25.48
CA LEU A 234 -33.04 -11.94 -24.83
C LEU A 234 -32.08 -11.29 -25.84
N LYS A 235 -31.66 -12.01 -26.89
CA LYS A 235 -30.87 -11.45 -28.01
C LYS A 235 -31.62 -10.35 -28.74
N GLN A 236 -32.91 -10.53 -28.98
CA GLN A 236 -33.74 -9.50 -29.61
C GLN A 236 -33.81 -8.24 -28.75
N MET A 237 -34.01 -8.39 -27.44
CA MET A 237 -33.99 -7.26 -26.50
C MET A 237 -32.62 -6.58 -26.47
N ARG A 238 -31.53 -7.35 -26.44
CA ARG A 238 -30.17 -6.82 -26.44
C ARG A 238 -29.85 -6.05 -27.72
N ALA A 239 -30.23 -6.57 -28.88
CA ALA A 239 -30.08 -5.89 -30.15
C ALA A 239 -30.85 -4.55 -30.18
N ALA A 240 -32.04 -4.49 -29.56
CA ALA A 240 -32.80 -3.26 -29.43
C ALA A 240 -32.12 -2.23 -28.52
N VAL A 241 -31.45 -2.67 -27.45
CA VAL A 241 -30.62 -1.80 -26.60
C VAL A 241 -29.40 -1.29 -27.38
N ASP A 242 -28.61 -2.18 -27.97
CA ASP A 242 -27.36 -1.82 -28.66
C ASP A 242 -27.61 -0.87 -29.86
N ALA A 243 -28.78 -0.97 -30.50
CA ALA A 243 -29.17 -0.09 -31.60
C ALA A 243 -29.52 1.34 -31.16
N GLY A 244 -30.04 1.52 -29.93
CA GLY A 244 -30.58 2.79 -29.45
C GLY A 244 -29.79 3.45 -28.31
N TYR A 245 -29.06 2.67 -27.52
CA TYR A 245 -28.49 3.10 -26.24
C TYR A 245 -27.11 2.47 -25.99
N GLN A 246 -26.05 3.24 -26.20
CA GLN A 246 -24.66 2.72 -26.20
C GLN A 246 -24.04 2.52 -24.80
N ASP A 247 -24.62 3.05 -23.72
CA ASP A 247 -24.07 3.00 -22.36
C ASP A 247 -25.01 2.33 -21.34
N ARG A 248 -25.86 1.40 -21.81
CA ARG A 248 -26.85 0.68 -21.00
C ARG A 248 -26.46 -0.76 -20.75
N MET A 249 -27.07 -1.38 -19.74
CA MET A 249 -26.65 -2.69 -19.24
C MET A 249 -27.86 -3.57 -18.89
N PHE A 250 -27.74 -4.87 -19.16
CA PHE A 250 -28.66 -5.91 -18.67
C PHE A 250 -27.99 -6.80 -17.65
N LEU A 251 -28.63 -6.97 -16.50
CA LEU A 251 -28.21 -7.86 -15.42
C LEU A 251 -29.19 -9.05 -15.34
N ALA A 252 -28.74 -10.23 -15.75
CA ALA A 252 -29.51 -11.46 -15.71
C ALA A 252 -29.63 -12.01 -14.29
N GLU A 253 -30.85 -12.21 -13.83
CA GLU A 253 -31.15 -13.14 -12.74
C GLU A 253 -31.41 -14.54 -13.30
N ALA A 254 -30.35 -15.36 -13.33
CA ALA A 254 -30.43 -16.78 -13.63
C ALA A 254 -29.80 -17.57 -12.49
N ASN A 255 -30.62 -18.06 -11.56
CA ASN A 255 -30.16 -18.93 -10.47
C ASN A 255 -30.03 -20.38 -10.96
N GLN A 256 -28.98 -20.66 -11.73
CA GLN A 256 -28.69 -21.97 -12.33
C GLN A 256 -27.23 -22.40 -12.05
N TRP A 257 -26.82 -23.57 -12.54
CA TRP A 257 -25.41 -24.00 -12.47
C TRP A 257 -24.50 -23.11 -13.35
N PRO A 258 -23.19 -22.99 -13.04
CA PRO A 258 -22.29 -22.05 -13.75
C PRO A 258 -22.32 -22.16 -15.27
N GLU A 259 -22.38 -23.39 -15.80
CA GLU A 259 -22.49 -23.69 -17.22
C GLU A 259 -23.75 -23.09 -17.86
N ASP A 260 -24.92 -23.28 -17.23
CA ASP A 260 -26.20 -22.77 -17.73
C ASP A 260 -26.27 -21.24 -17.60
N VAL A 261 -25.73 -20.66 -16.51
CA VAL A 261 -25.71 -19.20 -16.34
C VAL A 261 -24.81 -18.55 -17.39
N SER A 262 -23.75 -19.23 -17.82
CA SER A 262 -22.84 -18.70 -18.85
C SER A 262 -23.51 -18.50 -20.21
N GLU A 263 -24.56 -19.27 -20.53
CA GLU A 263 -25.31 -19.14 -21.78
C GLU A 263 -26.05 -17.81 -21.89
N TYR A 264 -26.44 -17.19 -20.76
CA TYR A 264 -27.11 -15.88 -20.73
C TYR A 264 -26.21 -14.70 -21.13
N PHE A 265 -24.90 -14.93 -21.28
CA PHE A 265 -24.02 -13.95 -21.92
C PHE A 265 -24.05 -14.04 -23.45
N GLY A 266 -24.56 -15.15 -24.01
CA GLY A 266 -24.46 -15.47 -25.42
C GLY A 266 -23.01 -15.44 -25.90
N ASN A 267 -22.79 -14.89 -27.10
CA ASN A 267 -21.46 -14.55 -27.60
C ASN A 267 -21.10 -13.08 -27.30
N GLY A 268 -21.63 -12.53 -26.20
CA GLY A 268 -21.59 -11.11 -25.87
C GLY A 268 -22.81 -10.33 -26.39
N ASP A 269 -23.82 -11.03 -26.90
CA ASP A 269 -25.02 -10.53 -27.59
C ASP A 269 -26.33 -10.77 -26.82
N GLU A 270 -26.27 -11.18 -25.56
CA GLU A 270 -27.43 -11.33 -24.66
C GLU A 270 -27.33 -10.37 -23.46
N CYS A 271 -27.09 -10.88 -22.26
CA CYS A 271 -26.93 -10.04 -21.07
C CYS A 271 -25.48 -9.56 -20.92
N HIS A 272 -25.32 -8.35 -20.41
CA HIS A 272 -24.01 -7.77 -20.13
C HIS A 272 -23.45 -8.31 -18.82
N MET A 273 -24.34 -8.56 -17.85
CA MET A 273 -24.02 -9.09 -16.54
C MET A 273 -24.94 -10.25 -16.18
N ALA A 274 -24.46 -11.15 -15.34
CA ALA A 274 -25.28 -12.17 -14.69
C ALA A 274 -24.84 -12.34 -13.23
N PHE A 275 -25.76 -12.68 -12.34
CA PHE A 275 -25.41 -13.00 -10.96
C PHE A 275 -24.59 -14.28 -10.88
N HIS A 276 -23.52 -14.26 -10.10
CA HIS A 276 -22.72 -15.45 -9.82
C HIS A 276 -23.31 -16.25 -8.64
N PHE A 277 -24.56 -16.70 -8.78
CA PHE A 277 -25.27 -17.49 -7.75
C PHE A 277 -24.47 -18.69 -7.23
N PRO A 278 -23.76 -19.48 -8.07
CA PRO A 278 -23.02 -20.65 -7.58
C PRO A 278 -21.89 -20.31 -6.60
N LEU A 279 -21.25 -19.14 -6.74
CA LEU A 279 -20.13 -18.72 -5.90
C LEU A 279 -20.59 -18.35 -4.48
N MET A 280 -21.72 -17.66 -4.36
CA MET A 280 -22.20 -17.09 -3.10
C MET A 280 -22.28 -18.14 -1.95
N PRO A 281 -22.99 -19.29 -2.09
CA PRO A 281 -23.05 -20.29 -1.02
C PRO A 281 -21.69 -20.89 -0.69
N ARG A 282 -20.80 -21.03 -1.68
CA ARG A 282 -19.47 -21.62 -1.49
C ARG A 282 -18.55 -20.71 -0.69
N ILE A 283 -18.71 -19.40 -0.76
CA ILE A 283 -18.00 -18.46 0.13
C ILE A 283 -18.39 -18.73 1.59
N PHE A 284 -19.70 -18.83 1.89
CA PHE A 284 -20.17 -19.16 3.25
C PHE A 284 -19.69 -20.53 3.73
N MET A 285 -19.70 -21.53 2.84
CA MET A 285 -19.19 -22.87 3.16
C MET A 285 -17.68 -22.85 3.42
N ALA A 286 -16.90 -22.13 2.63
CA ALA A 286 -15.44 -22.09 2.77
C ALA A 286 -15.01 -21.50 4.11
N VAL A 287 -15.71 -20.45 4.58
CA VAL A 287 -15.47 -19.88 5.92
C VAL A 287 -15.92 -20.87 7.01
N ALA A 288 -17.09 -21.50 6.89
CA ALA A 288 -17.58 -22.45 7.88
C ALA A 288 -16.72 -23.73 7.99
N LEU A 289 -16.20 -24.22 6.87
CA LEU A 289 -15.32 -25.39 6.81
C LEU A 289 -13.86 -25.07 7.14
N GLU A 290 -13.50 -23.78 7.20
CA GLU A 290 -12.12 -23.31 7.21
C GLU A 290 -11.29 -23.91 6.05
N ASP A 291 -11.88 -24.00 4.85
CA ASP A 291 -11.27 -24.65 3.69
C ASP A 291 -11.57 -23.88 2.42
N ARG A 292 -10.52 -23.53 1.66
CA ARG A 292 -10.65 -22.81 0.38
C ARG A 292 -11.28 -23.63 -0.74
N TYR A 293 -11.37 -24.95 -0.58
CA TYR A 293 -11.76 -25.87 -1.65
C TYR A 293 -13.10 -25.53 -2.32
N PRO A 294 -14.21 -25.24 -1.60
CA PRO A 294 -15.50 -24.95 -2.24
C PRO A 294 -15.44 -23.75 -3.20
N VAL A 295 -14.74 -22.69 -2.82
CA VAL A 295 -14.56 -21.48 -3.66
C VAL A 295 -13.62 -21.76 -4.83
N ALA A 296 -12.48 -22.41 -4.58
CA ALA A 296 -11.50 -22.70 -5.63
C ALA A 296 -12.00 -23.71 -6.67
N GLU A 297 -12.93 -24.58 -6.29
CA GLU A 297 -13.53 -25.57 -7.18
C GLU A 297 -14.64 -24.97 -8.03
N ILE A 298 -15.58 -24.22 -7.43
CA ILE A 298 -16.67 -23.61 -8.21
C ILE A 298 -16.17 -22.60 -9.25
N LEU A 299 -15.14 -21.82 -8.91
CA LEU A 299 -14.50 -20.88 -9.85
C LEU A 299 -13.73 -21.60 -10.97
N ARG A 300 -13.28 -22.84 -10.76
CA ARG A 300 -12.66 -23.65 -11.82
C ARG A 300 -13.70 -24.23 -12.77
N GLN A 301 -14.88 -24.53 -12.26
CA GLN A 301 -16.00 -25.05 -13.05
C GLN A 301 -16.75 -23.94 -13.80
N THR A 302 -16.57 -22.68 -13.39
CA THR A 302 -17.20 -21.53 -14.04
C THR A 302 -16.54 -21.27 -15.39
N PRO A 303 -17.27 -21.31 -16.52
CA PRO A 303 -16.71 -21.05 -17.85
C PRO A 303 -16.20 -19.62 -18.01
N ASP A 304 -15.28 -19.44 -18.97
CA ASP A 304 -14.89 -18.10 -19.43
C ASP A 304 -16.09 -17.39 -20.07
N ILE A 305 -16.19 -16.08 -19.86
CA ILE A 305 -17.27 -15.24 -20.38
C ILE A 305 -16.75 -14.29 -21.47
N PRO A 306 -17.62 -13.79 -22.37
CA PRO A 306 -17.23 -12.80 -23.38
C PRO A 306 -16.56 -11.55 -22.79
N GLU A 307 -15.64 -10.93 -23.53
CA GLU A 307 -14.83 -9.80 -23.05
C GLU A 307 -15.67 -8.57 -22.67
N ASN A 308 -16.84 -8.37 -23.29
CA ASN A 308 -17.77 -7.30 -22.95
C ASN A 308 -18.70 -7.66 -21.77
N CYS A 309 -18.67 -8.88 -21.24
CA CYS A 309 -19.56 -9.34 -20.18
C CYS A 309 -18.89 -9.34 -18.80
N GLN A 310 -19.68 -9.45 -17.73
CA GLN A 310 -19.19 -9.39 -16.35
C GLN A 310 -20.06 -10.16 -15.35
N TRP A 311 -19.43 -10.86 -14.41
CA TRP A 311 -20.13 -11.42 -13.25
C TRP A 311 -20.54 -10.35 -12.24
N ALA A 312 -21.75 -10.48 -11.69
CA ALA A 312 -22.20 -9.74 -10.52
C ALA A 312 -22.06 -10.61 -9.26
N ILE A 313 -21.21 -10.19 -8.33
CA ILE A 313 -20.90 -10.95 -7.11
C ILE A 313 -21.66 -10.34 -5.94
N PHE A 314 -22.26 -11.16 -5.08
CA PHE A 314 -23.00 -10.69 -3.91
C PHE A 314 -22.88 -11.71 -2.78
N LEU A 315 -23.13 -11.25 -1.55
CA LEU A 315 -23.17 -12.10 -0.37
C LEU A 315 -24.61 -12.39 0.05
N ARG A 316 -25.44 -11.35 0.10
CA ARG A 316 -26.86 -11.40 0.44
C ARG A 316 -27.62 -10.42 -0.46
N ASN A 317 -28.94 -10.58 -0.48
CA ASN A 317 -29.88 -9.78 -1.24
C ASN A 317 -31.19 -9.68 -0.45
N HIS A 318 -32.24 -9.15 -1.10
CA HIS A 318 -33.58 -9.02 -0.53
C HIS A 318 -34.34 -10.35 -0.37
N ASP A 319 -33.83 -11.45 -0.90
CA ASP A 319 -34.39 -12.79 -0.77
C ASP A 319 -33.64 -13.61 0.29
N GLU A 320 -34.01 -14.87 0.46
CA GLU A 320 -33.26 -15.83 1.23
C GLU A 320 -31.90 -16.15 0.59
N LEU A 321 -30.98 -16.70 1.39
CA LEU A 321 -29.80 -17.34 0.87
C LEU A 321 -30.26 -18.64 0.19
N THR A 322 -30.42 -18.57 -1.14
CA THR A 322 -30.88 -19.71 -1.95
C THR A 322 -29.88 -20.86 -1.91
N LEU A 323 -30.41 -22.07 -1.74
CA LEU A 323 -29.69 -23.34 -1.75
C LEU A 323 -30.31 -24.31 -2.77
N GLU A 324 -30.90 -23.76 -3.85
CA GLU A 324 -31.40 -24.56 -4.97
C GLU A 324 -30.25 -25.21 -5.73
N MET A 325 -29.27 -24.41 -6.15
CA MET A 325 -28.13 -24.81 -6.98
C MET A 325 -26.91 -25.26 -6.15
N VAL A 326 -27.19 -26.10 -5.16
CA VAL A 326 -26.18 -26.84 -4.37
C VAL A 326 -26.56 -28.31 -4.28
N THR A 327 -25.59 -29.19 -4.02
CA THR A 327 -25.88 -30.61 -3.79
C THR A 327 -26.65 -30.81 -2.47
N ASP A 328 -27.39 -31.91 -2.34
CA ASP A 328 -28.17 -32.20 -1.12
C ASP A 328 -27.31 -32.20 0.16
N ARG A 329 -26.06 -32.71 0.06
CA ARG A 329 -25.11 -32.73 1.19
C ARG A 329 -24.67 -31.32 1.59
N GLU A 330 -24.41 -30.46 0.61
CA GLU A 330 -24.04 -29.06 0.86
C GLU A 330 -25.22 -28.29 1.47
N ARG A 331 -26.44 -28.53 0.96
CA ARG A 331 -27.68 -27.94 1.51
C ARG A 331 -27.88 -28.31 2.98
N ASP A 332 -27.78 -29.60 3.31
CA ASP A 332 -27.89 -30.09 4.68
C ASP A 332 -26.82 -29.49 5.60
N TYR A 333 -25.60 -29.33 5.11
CA TYR A 333 -24.52 -28.68 5.85
C TYR A 333 -24.83 -27.20 6.12
N MET A 334 -25.26 -26.46 5.09
CA MET A 334 -25.63 -25.06 5.21
C MET A 334 -26.78 -24.86 6.21
N TYR A 335 -27.80 -25.73 6.18
CA TYR A 335 -28.88 -25.69 7.16
C TYR A 335 -28.39 -25.93 8.58
N LYS A 336 -27.50 -26.92 8.81
CA LYS A 336 -26.96 -27.20 10.14
C LYS A 336 -26.13 -26.04 10.69
N MET A 337 -25.36 -25.38 9.82
CA MET A 337 -24.45 -24.32 10.22
C MET A 337 -25.17 -22.98 10.43
N TYR A 338 -26.04 -22.60 9.51
CA TYR A 338 -26.57 -21.23 9.40
C TYR A 338 -28.07 -21.10 9.71
N ALA A 339 -28.81 -22.20 9.79
CA ALA A 339 -30.25 -22.24 10.10
C ALA A 339 -30.54 -23.14 11.31
N GLN A 340 -30.08 -22.70 12.49
CA GLN A 340 -30.21 -23.42 13.76
C GLN A 340 -31.68 -23.61 14.18
N GLU A 341 -32.54 -22.63 13.86
CA GLU A 341 -33.98 -22.74 14.05
C GLU A 341 -34.67 -23.08 12.73
N PRO A 342 -35.65 -24.00 12.71
CA PRO A 342 -36.40 -24.34 11.49
C PRO A 342 -37.04 -23.13 10.81
N ARG A 343 -37.47 -22.13 11.60
CA ARG A 343 -38.09 -20.91 11.08
C ARG A 343 -37.12 -20.02 10.30
N MET A 344 -35.81 -20.19 10.44
CA MET A 344 -34.82 -19.48 9.61
C MET A 344 -34.83 -19.96 8.15
N ARG A 345 -35.50 -21.08 7.86
CA ARG A 345 -35.65 -21.64 6.51
C ARG A 345 -36.94 -21.12 5.88
N VAL A 346 -36.91 -20.94 4.57
CA VAL A 346 -38.06 -20.64 3.72
C VAL A 346 -37.76 -21.20 2.34
N ASN A 347 -38.74 -21.83 1.67
CA ASN A 347 -38.53 -22.53 0.40
C ASN A 347 -37.29 -23.46 0.49
N VAL A 348 -36.35 -23.31 -0.45
CA VAL A 348 -35.05 -23.99 -0.45
C VAL A 348 -33.91 -23.02 -0.11
N GLY A 349 -33.99 -22.34 1.04
CA GLY A 349 -32.96 -21.40 1.47
C GLY A 349 -33.03 -20.92 2.93
N ILE A 350 -32.23 -19.90 3.25
CA ILE A 350 -32.07 -19.34 4.60
C ILE A 350 -32.37 -17.84 4.62
N ARG A 351 -33.49 -17.43 5.23
CA ARG A 351 -33.97 -16.03 5.28
C ARG A 351 -33.33 -15.22 6.40
N ARG A 352 -32.02 -15.01 6.32
CA ARG A 352 -31.24 -14.25 7.29
C ARG A 352 -30.33 -13.21 6.62
N ARG A 353 -30.00 -12.15 7.36
CA ARG A 353 -29.04 -11.11 6.96
C ARG A 353 -27.59 -11.56 7.18
N LEU A 354 -26.64 -10.82 6.59
CA LEU A 354 -25.22 -11.15 6.64
C LEU A 354 -24.66 -11.21 8.07
N ALA A 355 -24.85 -10.16 8.86
CA ALA A 355 -24.31 -10.10 10.22
C ALA A 355 -24.88 -11.22 11.13
N PRO A 356 -26.20 -11.51 11.12
CA PRO A 356 -26.77 -12.65 11.83
C PRO A 356 -26.27 -14.03 11.37
N LEU A 357 -26.04 -14.23 10.06
CA LEU A 357 -25.45 -15.47 9.53
C LEU A 357 -24.03 -15.69 10.06
N LEU A 358 -23.27 -14.62 10.28
CA LEU A 358 -21.87 -14.69 10.73
C LEU A 358 -21.72 -14.59 12.26
N GLY A 359 -22.83 -14.59 13.01
CA GLY A 359 -22.83 -14.50 14.47
C GLY A 359 -22.41 -13.12 15.00
N ASN A 360 -22.60 -12.06 14.20
CA ASN A 360 -22.12 -10.70 14.46
C ASN A 360 -20.60 -10.57 14.68
N ASP A 361 -19.82 -11.53 14.19
CA ASP A 361 -18.36 -11.46 14.21
C ASP A 361 -17.88 -10.48 13.13
N VAL A 362 -17.40 -9.32 13.58
CA VAL A 362 -16.93 -8.24 12.70
C VAL A 362 -15.77 -8.69 11.82
N ASP A 363 -14.87 -9.56 12.29
CA ASP A 363 -13.73 -10.00 11.50
C ASP A 363 -14.17 -10.98 10.41
N ARG A 364 -15.17 -11.84 10.68
CA ARG A 364 -15.83 -12.63 9.63
C ARG A 364 -16.55 -11.76 8.61
N ILE A 365 -17.26 -10.72 9.05
CA ILE A 365 -17.94 -9.79 8.14
C ILE A 365 -16.90 -9.12 7.22
N LYS A 366 -15.79 -8.63 7.78
CA LYS A 366 -14.69 -8.02 7.02
C LYS A 366 -14.05 -9.00 6.03
N LEU A 367 -13.83 -10.25 6.43
CA LEU A 367 -13.34 -11.32 5.54
C LEU A 367 -14.29 -11.54 4.35
N MET A 368 -15.59 -11.63 4.63
CA MET A 368 -16.60 -11.85 3.60
C MET A 368 -16.66 -10.68 2.62
N TYR A 369 -16.59 -9.44 3.12
CA TYR A 369 -16.45 -8.25 2.28
C TYR A 369 -15.15 -8.25 1.47
N SER A 370 -14.02 -8.66 2.05
CA SER A 370 -12.79 -8.81 1.28
C SER A 370 -13.00 -9.75 0.09
N LEU A 371 -13.58 -10.93 0.31
CA LEU A 371 -13.83 -11.89 -0.77
C LEU A 371 -14.80 -11.32 -1.81
N LEU A 372 -15.89 -10.68 -1.40
CA LEU A 372 -16.83 -10.00 -2.29
C LEU A 372 -16.12 -8.97 -3.19
N LEU A 373 -15.24 -8.15 -2.61
CA LEU A 373 -14.64 -7.00 -3.27
C LEU A 373 -13.43 -7.36 -4.14
N SER A 374 -12.73 -8.47 -3.86
CA SER A 374 -11.53 -8.89 -4.59
C SER A 374 -11.71 -10.08 -5.55
N MET A 375 -12.88 -10.70 -5.61
CA MET A 375 -13.22 -11.72 -6.62
C MET A 375 -13.55 -11.09 -8.00
N PRO A 376 -13.48 -11.86 -9.11
CA PRO A 376 -13.59 -11.31 -10.46
C PRO A 376 -15.04 -10.99 -10.80
N GLY A 377 -15.38 -9.71 -10.74
CA GLY A 377 -16.72 -9.22 -11.04
C GLY A 377 -17.01 -7.89 -10.37
N SER A 378 -18.26 -7.45 -10.53
CA SER A 378 -18.76 -6.23 -9.91
C SER A 378 -19.57 -6.57 -8.65
N PRO A 379 -19.16 -6.08 -7.46
CA PRO A 379 -19.81 -6.41 -6.20
C PRO A 379 -21.16 -5.71 -6.06
N ILE A 380 -22.12 -6.43 -5.49
CA ILE A 380 -23.41 -5.93 -5.05
C ILE A 380 -23.46 -6.02 -3.53
N MET A 381 -23.78 -4.88 -2.91
CA MET A 381 -24.01 -4.74 -1.48
C MET A 381 -25.50 -4.55 -1.21
N TYR A 382 -26.00 -5.20 -0.16
CA TYR A 382 -27.38 -5.04 0.27
C TYR A 382 -27.49 -3.96 1.36
N TYR A 383 -28.47 -3.06 1.25
CA TYR A 383 -28.59 -1.92 2.14
C TYR A 383 -28.62 -2.31 3.62
N GLY A 384 -27.81 -1.68 4.45
CA GLY A 384 -27.74 -1.95 5.88
C GLY A 384 -26.70 -3.00 6.27
N ASP A 385 -26.18 -3.80 5.35
CA ASP A 385 -25.09 -4.75 5.66
C ASP A 385 -23.78 -4.00 5.99
N GLU A 386 -23.57 -2.79 5.46
CA GLU A 386 -22.42 -1.93 5.76
C GLU A 386 -22.39 -1.43 7.22
N ILE A 387 -23.54 -1.42 7.90
CA ILE A 387 -23.64 -1.15 9.33
C ILE A 387 -23.85 -2.43 10.14
N GLY A 388 -24.03 -3.59 9.50
CA GLY A 388 -24.28 -4.86 10.18
C GLY A 388 -25.71 -4.99 10.71
N MET A 389 -26.71 -4.54 9.94
CA MET A 389 -28.12 -4.74 10.29
C MET A 389 -28.46 -6.23 10.51
N GLY A 390 -29.37 -6.45 11.47
CA GLY A 390 -29.92 -7.76 11.78
C GLY A 390 -31.08 -8.16 10.88
N ASP A 391 -31.78 -9.22 11.29
CA ASP A 391 -33.02 -9.67 10.67
C ASP A 391 -34.12 -9.90 11.71
N ASN A 392 -35.36 -10.05 11.24
CA ASN A 392 -36.48 -10.48 12.06
C ASN A 392 -37.19 -11.70 11.44
N ILE A 393 -36.73 -12.89 11.83
CA ILE A 393 -37.23 -14.18 11.34
C ILE A 393 -38.69 -14.50 11.71
N TYR A 394 -39.33 -13.68 12.53
CA TYR A 394 -40.74 -13.84 12.94
C TYR A 394 -41.72 -13.18 11.96
N ILE A 395 -41.22 -12.33 11.06
CA ILE A 395 -42.02 -11.69 10.02
C ILE A 395 -42.15 -12.69 8.84
N GLY A 396 -43.37 -12.82 8.31
CA GLY A 396 -43.69 -13.80 7.27
C GLY A 396 -42.86 -13.64 5.98
N ASP A 397 -42.73 -14.75 5.25
CA ASP A 397 -41.94 -14.84 4.01
C ASP A 397 -40.48 -14.34 4.18
N ARG A 398 -39.99 -13.48 3.28
CA ARG A 398 -38.64 -12.92 3.22
C ARG A 398 -38.54 -11.52 3.87
N ASN A 399 -39.65 -10.98 4.37
CA ASN A 399 -39.72 -9.63 4.94
C ASN A 399 -38.79 -9.40 6.13
N GLY A 400 -38.36 -10.47 6.80
CA GLY A 400 -37.41 -10.40 7.92
C GLY A 400 -36.07 -9.73 7.58
N VAL A 401 -35.65 -9.71 6.30
CA VAL A 401 -34.42 -9.01 5.86
C VAL A 401 -34.69 -7.63 5.25
N ARG A 402 -35.96 -7.26 5.06
CA ARG A 402 -36.43 -6.06 4.34
C ARG A 402 -36.91 -4.94 5.29
N THR A 403 -36.50 -4.98 6.56
CA THR A 403 -36.87 -4.00 7.59
C THR A 403 -36.30 -2.61 7.29
N PRO A 404 -36.89 -1.51 7.81
CA PRO A 404 -36.44 -0.18 7.46
C PRO A 404 -34.99 0.11 7.89
N MET A 405 -34.27 0.91 7.10
CA MET A 405 -32.87 1.30 7.33
C MET A 405 -32.69 2.03 8.67
N GLN A 406 -31.59 1.73 9.39
CA GLN A 406 -31.34 2.28 10.73
C GLN A 406 -30.42 3.51 10.69
N TRP A 407 -30.99 4.70 10.61
CA TRP A 407 -30.25 5.97 10.46
C TRP A 407 -29.70 6.54 11.77
N SER A 408 -30.50 6.58 12.82
CA SER A 408 -30.13 7.15 14.12
C SER A 408 -30.77 6.39 15.28
N ILE A 409 -30.49 6.82 16.51
CA ILE A 409 -31.15 6.32 17.73
C ILE A 409 -32.55 6.91 17.95
N ASP A 410 -33.02 7.78 17.05
CA ASP A 410 -34.32 8.42 17.18
C ASP A 410 -35.47 7.45 16.95
N ARG A 411 -36.69 7.95 17.16
CA ARG A 411 -37.92 7.25 16.83
C ARG A 411 -37.85 6.62 15.44
N ASN A 412 -38.29 5.37 15.36
CA ASN A 412 -38.24 4.54 14.15
C ASN A 412 -36.84 4.47 13.51
N ALA A 413 -35.78 4.48 14.31
CA ALA A 413 -34.39 4.55 13.83
C ALA A 413 -34.07 5.75 12.93
N GLY A 414 -34.83 6.84 13.01
CA GLY A 414 -34.70 7.98 12.09
C GLY A 414 -35.16 7.71 10.66
N PHE A 415 -35.77 6.53 10.38
CA PHE A 415 -36.34 6.19 9.08
C PHE A 415 -37.60 7.03 8.76
N SER A 416 -38.50 7.18 9.73
CA SER A 416 -39.80 7.85 9.58
C SER A 416 -40.22 8.57 10.87
N ARG A 417 -41.03 9.62 10.76
CA ARG A 417 -41.68 10.30 11.90
C ARG A 417 -43.07 9.75 12.23
N ALA A 418 -43.59 8.78 11.46
CA ALA A 418 -44.90 8.18 11.64
C ALA A 418 -45.08 7.48 13.00
N ASP A 419 -46.33 7.16 13.35
CA ASP A 419 -46.61 6.17 14.41
C ASP A 419 -45.86 4.86 14.09
N PRO A 420 -45.08 4.27 15.03
CA PRO A 420 -44.42 2.99 14.80
C PRO A 420 -45.36 1.89 14.27
N GLN A 421 -46.65 1.93 14.63
CA GLN A 421 -47.65 0.96 14.15
C GLN A 421 -48.06 1.17 12.69
N ARG A 422 -47.75 2.33 12.11
CA ARG A 422 -48.03 2.68 10.70
C ARG A 422 -46.86 2.36 9.77
N LEU A 423 -45.71 1.97 10.30
CA LEU A 423 -44.58 1.55 9.46
C LEU A 423 -44.98 0.35 8.62
N TYR A 424 -44.54 0.31 7.35
CA TYR A 424 -44.79 -0.83 6.47
C TYR A 424 -44.23 -2.14 7.05
N LEU A 425 -43.11 -2.06 7.77
CA LEU A 425 -42.53 -3.13 8.59
C LEU A 425 -41.94 -2.57 9.89
N PRO A 426 -41.92 -3.35 10.98
CA PRO A 426 -41.32 -2.93 12.23
C PRO A 426 -39.79 -2.78 12.10
N ILE A 427 -39.24 -1.84 12.85
CA ILE A 427 -37.80 -1.68 13.04
C ILE A 427 -37.27 -2.84 13.90
N ILE A 428 -36.00 -3.21 13.71
CA ILE A 428 -35.31 -4.19 14.55
C ILE A 428 -35.04 -3.56 15.92
N MET A 429 -35.45 -4.25 16.98
CA MET A 429 -35.36 -3.76 18.37
C MET A 429 -34.74 -4.78 19.32
N ASP A 430 -34.16 -5.86 18.81
CA ASP A 430 -33.48 -6.82 19.68
C ASP A 430 -32.20 -6.21 20.27
N PRO A 431 -31.68 -6.75 21.40
CA PRO A 431 -30.53 -6.17 22.09
C PRO A 431 -29.21 -6.14 21.29
N ILE A 432 -29.07 -6.99 20.25
CA ILE A 432 -27.82 -7.14 19.49
C ILE A 432 -27.85 -6.25 18.25
N TYR A 433 -28.93 -6.30 17.46
CA TYR A 433 -29.03 -5.61 16.17
C TYR A 433 -29.96 -4.40 16.17
N GLY A 434 -30.60 -4.11 17.30
CA GLY A 434 -31.52 -3.00 17.43
C GLY A 434 -30.89 -1.65 17.11
N TYR A 435 -31.68 -0.75 16.52
CA TYR A 435 -31.21 0.56 16.05
C TYR A 435 -30.53 1.44 17.11
N GLN A 436 -30.80 1.20 18.39
CA GLN A 436 -30.12 1.88 19.50
C GLN A 436 -28.62 1.57 19.54
N SER A 437 -28.22 0.38 19.08
CA SER A 437 -26.83 -0.09 18.98
C SER A 437 -26.29 0.02 17.56
N VAL A 438 -27.10 -0.33 16.55
CA VAL A 438 -26.69 -0.39 15.15
C VAL A 438 -27.38 0.72 14.34
N ASN A 439 -26.70 1.83 14.10
CA ASN A 439 -27.22 2.89 13.24
C ASN A 439 -26.11 3.69 12.55
N VAL A 440 -26.47 4.37 11.46
CA VAL A 440 -25.55 5.18 10.64
C VAL A 440 -24.94 6.33 11.44
N GLU A 441 -25.71 7.04 12.25
CA GLU A 441 -25.23 8.20 13.01
C GLU A 441 -24.10 7.81 13.99
N ALA A 442 -24.32 6.75 14.77
CA ALA A 442 -23.36 6.26 15.75
C ALA A 442 -22.08 5.75 15.05
N GLN A 443 -22.24 4.91 14.02
CA GLN A 443 -21.09 4.36 13.29
C GLN A 443 -20.36 5.42 12.46
N GLY A 444 -21.06 6.46 11.97
CA GLY A 444 -20.43 7.57 11.28
C GLY A 444 -19.46 8.35 12.16
N ARG A 445 -19.75 8.47 13.47
CA ARG A 445 -18.89 9.15 14.46
C ARG A 445 -17.71 8.29 14.91
N ASP A 446 -17.82 6.96 14.89
CA ASP A 446 -16.75 6.04 15.29
C ASP A 446 -15.83 5.69 14.09
N PRO A 447 -14.55 6.12 14.08
CA PRO A 447 -13.63 5.82 12.98
C PRO A 447 -13.35 4.32 12.79
N SER A 448 -13.53 3.51 13.83
CA SER A 448 -13.29 2.07 13.84
C SER A 448 -14.51 1.22 13.47
N SER A 449 -15.66 1.87 13.26
CA SER A 449 -16.93 1.21 12.93
C SER A 449 -16.88 0.40 11.64
N LEU A 450 -17.81 -0.54 11.50
CA LEU A 450 -17.97 -1.31 10.28
C LEU A 450 -18.29 -0.41 9.08
N LEU A 451 -19.11 0.62 9.25
CA LEU A 451 -19.41 1.61 8.20
C LEU A 451 -18.16 2.34 7.70
N ASN A 452 -17.37 2.91 8.62
CA ASN A 452 -16.18 3.65 8.23
C ASN A 452 -15.08 2.72 7.70
N TRP A 453 -15.00 1.47 8.18
CA TRP A 453 -14.16 0.44 7.57
C TRP A 453 -14.62 0.11 6.14
N THR A 454 -15.92 -0.04 5.91
CA THR A 454 -16.52 -0.32 4.60
C THR A 454 -16.21 0.80 3.60
N ARG A 455 -16.38 2.07 4.01
CA ARG A 455 -15.98 3.24 3.20
C ARG A 455 -14.52 3.18 2.76
N ARG A 456 -13.61 2.85 3.68
CA ARG A 456 -12.18 2.74 3.38
C ARG A 456 -11.89 1.63 2.37
N VAL A 457 -12.44 0.43 2.56
CA VAL A 457 -12.17 -0.70 1.67
C VAL A 457 -12.77 -0.49 0.27
N LEU A 458 -13.95 0.15 0.17
CA LEU A 458 -14.54 0.53 -1.12
C LEU A 458 -13.71 1.60 -1.83
N SER A 459 -13.20 2.59 -1.10
CA SER A 459 -12.25 3.57 -1.64
C SER A 459 -10.98 2.90 -2.17
N ILE A 460 -10.43 1.92 -1.46
CA ILE A 460 -9.27 1.15 -1.94
C ILE A 460 -9.63 0.40 -3.23
N ARG A 461 -10.76 -0.33 -3.27
CA ARG A 461 -11.19 -1.06 -4.47
C ARG A 461 -11.31 -0.14 -5.69
N ARG A 462 -11.86 1.07 -5.52
CA ARG A 462 -12.03 2.06 -6.61
C ARG A 462 -10.72 2.57 -7.20
N GLN A 463 -9.62 2.51 -6.44
CA GLN A 463 -8.30 2.94 -6.92
C GLN A 463 -7.66 1.92 -7.86
N TYR A 464 -8.11 0.66 -7.84
CA TYR A 464 -7.48 -0.44 -8.57
C TYR A 464 -8.49 -1.13 -9.49
N ARG A 465 -8.38 -0.86 -10.80
CA ARG A 465 -9.26 -1.46 -11.82
C ARG A 465 -9.09 -2.97 -11.91
N CYS A 466 -7.95 -3.47 -11.46
CA CYS A 466 -7.62 -4.89 -11.38
C CYS A 466 -8.67 -5.73 -10.65
N PHE A 467 -9.36 -5.20 -9.63
CA PHE A 467 -10.41 -5.94 -8.94
C PHE A 467 -11.65 -6.18 -9.84
N GLY A 468 -12.04 -5.19 -10.64
CA GLY A 468 -13.17 -5.32 -11.56
C GLY A 468 -12.80 -6.07 -12.84
N ARG A 469 -11.66 -5.74 -13.45
CA ARG A 469 -11.31 -6.15 -14.82
C ARG A 469 -10.20 -7.18 -14.93
N GLY A 470 -9.45 -7.39 -13.85
CA GLY A 470 -8.26 -8.23 -13.89
C GLY A 470 -8.58 -9.71 -13.95
N THR A 471 -7.64 -10.48 -14.49
CA THR A 471 -7.67 -11.94 -14.42
C THR A 471 -7.58 -12.41 -12.97
N LEU A 472 -7.95 -13.65 -12.70
CA LEU A 472 -7.77 -14.28 -11.39
C LEU A 472 -6.94 -15.56 -11.55
N GLU A 473 -5.89 -15.66 -10.75
CA GLU A 473 -5.06 -16.86 -10.70
C GLU A 473 -4.81 -17.30 -9.27
N PHE A 474 -5.21 -18.53 -8.95
CA PHE A 474 -5.02 -19.09 -7.62
C PHE A 474 -3.57 -19.47 -7.35
N ILE A 475 -3.05 -18.99 -6.22
CA ILE A 475 -1.85 -19.55 -5.58
C ILE A 475 -2.32 -20.71 -4.71
N ARG A 476 -1.63 -21.85 -4.78
CA ARG A 476 -2.06 -23.10 -4.12
C ARG A 476 -1.14 -23.42 -2.93
N PRO A 477 -1.30 -22.74 -1.79
CA PRO A 477 -0.57 -23.12 -0.59
C PRO A 477 -1.00 -24.51 -0.10
N GLN A 478 -0.10 -25.18 0.59
CA GLN A 478 -0.39 -26.45 1.28
C GLN A 478 -1.43 -26.25 2.40
N ASN A 479 -1.39 -25.10 3.09
CA ASN A 479 -2.38 -24.75 4.09
C ASN A 479 -3.73 -24.45 3.44
N ARG A 480 -4.68 -25.39 3.54
CA ARG A 480 -6.04 -25.29 2.96
C ARG A 480 -6.91 -24.19 3.58
N LYS A 481 -6.57 -23.74 4.80
CA LYS A 481 -7.27 -22.67 5.51
C LYS A 481 -7.00 -21.28 4.91
N ILE A 482 -5.95 -21.15 4.09
CA ILE A 482 -5.60 -19.89 3.42
C ILE A 482 -6.01 -19.94 1.97
N ILE A 483 -6.89 -19.02 1.55
CA ILE A 483 -7.15 -18.74 0.14
C ILE A 483 -6.22 -17.64 -0.33
N ALA A 484 -5.46 -17.89 -1.40
CA ALA A 484 -4.54 -16.93 -1.98
C ALA A 484 -4.70 -16.90 -3.51
N TYR A 485 -4.74 -15.71 -4.09
CA TYR A 485 -4.85 -15.53 -5.53
C TYR A 485 -4.27 -14.18 -5.95
N VAL A 486 -3.86 -14.10 -7.20
CA VAL A 486 -3.37 -12.87 -7.83
C VAL A 486 -4.43 -12.35 -8.78
N ARG A 487 -4.69 -11.04 -8.69
CA ARG A 487 -5.42 -10.27 -9.69
C ARG A 487 -4.40 -9.52 -10.55
N SER A 488 -4.54 -9.61 -11.87
CA SER A 488 -3.65 -8.92 -12.81
C SER A 488 -4.45 -8.17 -13.87
N PHE A 489 -4.18 -6.89 -14.04
CA PHE A 489 -4.75 -6.05 -15.10
C PHE A 489 -3.72 -4.99 -15.51
N GLU A 490 -3.32 -4.99 -16.78
CA GLU A 490 -2.26 -4.09 -17.27
C GLU A 490 -1.00 -4.16 -16.39
N ASN A 491 -0.64 -3.06 -15.71
CA ASN A 491 0.51 -2.99 -14.79
C ASN A 491 0.15 -3.24 -13.32
N GLU A 492 -1.15 -3.34 -12.99
CA GLU A 492 -1.64 -3.58 -11.63
C GLU A 492 -1.62 -5.08 -11.31
N ILE A 493 -0.78 -5.48 -10.35
CA ILE A 493 -0.69 -6.86 -9.87
C ILE A 493 -0.96 -6.87 -8.37
N ILE A 494 -2.06 -7.50 -7.95
CA ILE A 494 -2.51 -7.52 -6.56
C ILE A 494 -2.57 -8.96 -6.07
N LEU A 495 -1.78 -9.28 -5.06
CA LEU A 495 -1.86 -10.53 -4.32
C LEU A 495 -2.89 -10.39 -3.19
N CYS A 496 -3.94 -11.20 -3.26
CA CYS A 496 -4.96 -11.32 -2.21
C CYS A 496 -4.70 -12.59 -1.41
N VAL A 497 -4.59 -12.47 -0.08
CA VAL A 497 -4.38 -13.60 0.83
C VAL A 497 -5.36 -13.47 1.98
N ALA A 498 -6.19 -14.48 2.21
CA ALA A 498 -7.20 -14.43 3.27
C ALA A 498 -7.20 -15.72 4.11
N ASN A 499 -7.28 -15.55 5.43
CA ASN A 499 -7.41 -16.65 6.37
C ASN A 499 -8.89 -16.97 6.60
N LEU A 500 -9.31 -18.16 6.23
CA LEU A 500 -10.69 -18.63 6.42
C LEU A 500 -10.93 -19.19 7.83
N ALA A 501 -9.87 -19.44 8.59
CA ALA A 501 -9.96 -20.05 9.92
C ALA A 501 -10.17 -19.03 11.04
N GLN A 502 -10.80 -19.50 12.11
CA GLN A 502 -11.00 -18.74 13.36
C GLN A 502 -9.74 -18.65 14.24
N SER A 503 -8.59 -19.08 13.72
CA SER A 503 -7.30 -19.11 14.42
C SER A 503 -6.20 -18.56 13.52
N ALA A 504 -5.12 -18.06 14.12
CA ALA A 504 -3.97 -17.60 13.36
C ALA A 504 -3.37 -18.74 12.51
N GLN A 505 -2.99 -18.42 11.28
CA GLN A 505 -2.43 -19.37 10.32
C GLN A 505 -1.11 -18.85 9.76
N ALA A 506 -0.15 -19.76 9.58
CA ALA A 506 1.06 -19.52 8.81
C ALA A 506 0.90 -20.13 7.41
N VAL A 507 1.53 -19.51 6.42
CA VAL A 507 1.47 -19.97 5.03
C VAL A 507 2.75 -19.64 4.27
N GLU A 508 3.16 -20.58 3.43
CA GLU A 508 4.19 -20.38 2.41
C GLU A 508 3.51 -20.28 1.05
N LEU A 509 3.81 -19.20 0.31
CA LEU A 509 3.26 -18.92 -1.01
C LEU A 509 4.34 -19.05 -2.07
N ASP A 510 4.10 -19.85 -3.11
CA ASP A 510 4.97 -19.86 -4.28
C ASP A 510 4.72 -18.61 -5.13
N LEU A 511 5.62 -17.65 -5.02
CA LEU A 511 5.59 -16.38 -5.73
C LEU A 511 6.82 -16.19 -6.62
N ALA A 512 7.59 -17.25 -6.92
CA ALA A 512 8.89 -17.15 -7.60
C ALA A 512 8.80 -16.39 -8.95
N ARG A 513 7.66 -16.47 -9.64
CA ARG A 513 7.38 -15.72 -10.88
C ARG A 513 7.37 -14.19 -10.73
N PHE A 514 7.23 -13.67 -9.52
CA PHE A 514 7.23 -12.26 -9.18
C PHE A 514 8.53 -11.82 -8.48
N LYS A 515 9.60 -12.60 -8.61
CA LYS A 515 10.92 -12.31 -8.04
C LYS A 515 11.34 -10.86 -8.32
N GLY A 516 11.85 -10.20 -7.28
CA GLY A 516 12.30 -8.81 -7.32
C GLY A 516 11.19 -7.76 -7.10
N ARG A 517 9.91 -8.15 -7.11
CA ARG A 517 8.81 -7.25 -6.73
C ARG A 517 8.69 -7.14 -5.21
N VAL A 518 8.31 -5.96 -4.74
CA VAL A 518 8.07 -5.66 -3.33
C VAL A 518 6.56 -5.67 -3.07
N PRO A 519 6.03 -6.58 -2.25
CA PRO A 519 4.62 -6.54 -1.85
C PRO A 519 4.37 -5.33 -0.95
N VAL A 520 3.35 -4.53 -1.27
CA VAL A 520 2.97 -3.33 -0.51
C VAL A 520 1.51 -3.43 -0.12
N GLU A 521 1.21 -3.36 1.17
CA GLU A 521 -0.16 -3.48 1.68
C GLU A 521 -1.02 -2.26 1.30
N LEU A 522 -2.22 -2.50 0.76
CA LEU A 522 -3.02 -1.44 0.12
C LEU A 522 -3.62 -0.40 1.09
N SER A 523 -3.89 -0.76 2.35
CA SER A 523 -4.54 0.13 3.31
C SER A 523 -3.57 1.13 3.94
N GLY A 524 -2.42 0.65 4.40
CA GLY A 524 -1.39 1.37 5.13
C GLY A 524 -0.12 1.66 4.32
N ARG A 525 -0.02 1.16 3.08
CA ARG A 525 1.14 1.36 2.17
C ARG A 525 2.46 0.83 2.74
N ASN A 526 2.39 -0.13 3.65
CA ASN A 526 3.57 -0.72 4.27
C ASN A 526 4.21 -1.73 3.31
N ALA A 527 5.50 -1.55 3.04
CA ALA A 527 6.29 -2.49 2.25
C ALA A 527 6.62 -3.75 3.07
N PHE A 528 6.53 -4.90 2.42
CA PHE A 528 6.99 -6.19 2.92
C PHE A 528 8.33 -6.54 2.28
N PRO A 529 9.06 -7.56 2.78
CA PRO A 529 10.28 -8.05 2.12
C PRO A 529 10.07 -8.34 0.63
N PRO A 530 11.05 -8.04 -0.24
CA PRO A 530 10.99 -8.36 -1.66
C PRO A 530 10.81 -9.87 -1.89
N ILE A 531 10.12 -10.23 -2.97
CA ILE A 531 9.90 -11.62 -3.35
C ILE A 531 11.22 -12.20 -3.88
N GLY A 532 11.71 -13.26 -3.23
CA GLY A 532 12.89 -14.02 -3.64
C GLY A 532 12.54 -15.30 -4.42
N GLU A 533 13.47 -16.26 -4.42
CA GLU A 533 13.26 -17.60 -5.00
C GLU A 533 12.61 -18.58 -4.02
N LEU A 534 12.74 -18.33 -2.72
CA LEU A 534 12.14 -19.16 -1.67
C LEU A 534 10.63 -18.89 -1.57
N PRO A 535 9.85 -19.89 -1.08
CA PRO A 535 8.45 -19.67 -0.76
C PRO A 535 8.27 -18.48 0.19
N TYR A 536 7.32 -17.60 -0.16
CA TYR A 536 7.08 -16.37 0.56
C TYR A 536 6.24 -16.64 1.81
N PHE A 537 6.84 -16.45 2.99
CA PHE A 537 6.22 -16.77 4.26
C PHE A 537 5.35 -15.61 4.77
N LEU A 538 4.09 -15.90 5.14
CA LEU A 538 3.16 -14.96 5.76
C LEU A 538 2.50 -15.59 7.00
N THR A 539 2.11 -14.73 7.93
CA THR A 539 1.24 -15.09 9.06
C THR A 539 0.02 -14.18 9.07
N LEU A 540 -1.16 -14.77 9.29
CA LEU A 540 -2.43 -14.07 9.27
C LEU A 540 -3.21 -14.39 10.56
N PRO A 541 -3.67 -13.37 11.31
CA PRO A 541 -4.67 -13.55 12.37
C PRO A 541 -5.96 -14.23 11.89
N ALA A 542 -6.79 -14.68 12.83
CA ALA A 542 -8.10 -15.26 12.57
C ALA A 542 -8.94 -14.33 11.67
N HIS A 543 -9.54 -14.88 10.61
CA HIS A 543 -10.38 -14.17 9.63
C HIS A 543 -9.77 -12.89 9.00
N SER A 544 -8.45 -12.67 9.14
CA SER A 544 -7.79 -11.53 8.53
C SER A 544 -7.44 -11.78 7.06
N PHE A 545 -7.16 -10.70 6.33
CA PHE A 545 -6.71 -10.76 4.95
C PHE A 545 -5.66 -9.68 4.66
N PHE A 546 -4.90 -9.89 3.59
CA PHE A 546 -4.01 -8.91 2.98
C PHE A 546 -4.38 -8.72 1.51
N TRP A 547 -4.40 -7.46 1.08
CA TRP A 547 -4.28 -7.08 -0.32
C TRP A 547 -2.93 -6.40 -0.49
N LEU A 548 -2.06 -7.01 -1.30
CA LEU A 548 -0.68 -6.57 -1.49
C LEU A 548 -0.46 -6.23 -2.97
N GLU A 549 -0.14 -4.98 -3.27
CA GLU A 549 0.35 -4.58 -4.59
C GLU A 549 1.77 -5.12 -4.78
N LEU A 550 2.02 -5.90 -5.84
CA LEU A 550 3.35 -6.39 -6.17
C LEU A 550 4.11 -5.34 -6.99
N SER A 551 4.69 -4.36 -6.30
CA SER A 551 5.32 -3.19 -6.89
C SER A 551 6.72 -3.50 -7.45
N ALA A 552 7.05 -2.94 -8.62
CA ALA A 552 8.39 -3.00 -9.21
C ALA A 552 9.26 -1.79 -8.84
N SER A 553 8.69 -0.74 -8.23
CA SER A 553 9.35 0.54 -7.98
C SER A 553 9.52 0.89 -6.50
N HIS A 554 8.78 0.24 -5.60
CA HIS A 554 8.93 0.46 -4.16
C HIS A 554 10.25 -0.11 -3.65
N GLN A 555 10.86 0.60 -2.70
CA GLN A 555 12.06 0.13 -2.01
C GLN A 555 11.68 -0.93 -0.97
N ALA A 556 12.56 -1.91 -0.79
CA ALA A 556 12.46 -2.85 0.31
C ALA A 556 12.43 -2.10 1.66
N PRO A 557 11.82 -2.70 2.71
CA PRO A 557 11.84 -2.12 4.04
C PRO A 557 13.27 -1.83 4.50
N SER A 558 13.50 -0.71 5.18
CA SER A 558 14.85 -0.29 5.60
C SER A 558 15.57 -1.29 6.51
N TRP A 559 14.81 -2.12 7.23
CA TRP A 559 15.31 -3.21 8.07
C TRP A 559 15.54 -4.52 7.30
N HIS A 560 15.07 -4.63 6.05
CA HIS A 560 15.27 -5.81 5.23
C HIS A 560 16.67 -5.78 4.62
N VAL A 561 17.50 -6.75 4.98
CA VAL A 561 18.80 -6.99 4.35
C VAL A 561 18.60 -8.08 3.29
N GLU A 562 18.74 -7.71 2.02
CA GLU A 562 18.57 -8.62 0.88
C GLU A 562 19.75 -9.61 0.82
N ARG A 563 19.60 -10.74 1.51
CA ARG A 563 20.59 -11.83 1.51
C ARG A 563 20.54 -12.55 0.16
N LEU A 564 21.21 -12.00 -0.84
CA LEU A 564 21.36 -12.65 -2.15
C LEU A 564 22.05 -14.02 -1.98
N PRO A 565 21.52 -15.11 -2.59
CA PRO A 565 22.26 -16.35 -2.74
C PRO A 565 23.51 -16.07 -3.57
N ALA A 566 24.66 -16.60 -3.14
CA ALA A 566 25.92 -16.37 -3.83
C ALA A 566 25.85 -16.89 -5.27
N SER A 567 26.19 -16.04 -6.23
CA SER A 567 26.74 -16.45 -7.52
C SER A 567 27.87 -17.47 -7.30
N GLU A 568 28.15 -18.34 -8.29
CA GLU A 568 29.27 -19.29 -8.21
C GLU A 568 30.57 -18.58 -7.79
N LEU A 569 30.98 -18.75 -6.54
CA LEU A 569 32.16 -18.08 -5.98
C LEU A 569 33.43 -18.71 -6.57
N PRO A 570 34.43 -17.90 -6.98
CA PRO A 570 35.71 -18.42 -7.43
C PRO A 570 36.40 -19.23 -6.33
N VAL A 571 37.18 -20.25 -6.71
CA VAL A 571 37.90 -21.13 -5.77
C VAL A 571 39.38 -20.77 -5.75
N LEU A 572 39.87 -20.30 -4.60
CA LEU A 572 41.28 -20.03 -4.33
C LEU A 572 41.96 -21.27 -3.72
N VAL A 573 43.12 -21.66 -4.27
CA VAL A 573 43.92 -22.78 -3.73
C VAL A 573 44.99 -22.22 -2.79
N LEU A 574 44.93 -22.63 -1.53
CA LEU A 574 45.83 -22.22 -0.45
C LEU A 574 46.80 -23.37 -0.10
N THR A 575 48.03 -23.02 0.28
CA THR A 575 49.10 -23.96 0.63
C THR A 575 49.43 -24.02 2.12
N ASP A 576 49.20 -22.91 2.83
CA ASP A 576 49.40 -22.73 4.27
C ASP A 576 48.37 -21.73 4.82
N GLY A 577 47.10 -22.14 4.88
CA GLY A 577 45.98 -21.33 5.37
C GLY A 577 45.96 -19.89 4.83
N ILE A 578 45.62 -18.93 5.68
CA ILE A 578 45.58 -17.51 5.31
C ILE A 578 46.98 -16.91 5.08
N LYS A 579 48.03 -17.55 5.62
CA LYS A 579 49.44 -17.16 5.38
C LYS A 579 49.86 -17.39 3.94
N SER A 580 49.17 -18.24 3.18
CA SER A 580 49.32 -18.33 1.71
C SER A 580 49.13 -16.97 1.02
N LEU A 581 48.39 -16.05 1.64
CA LEU A 581 48.15 -14.70 1.12
C LEU A 581 49.17 -13.67 1.62
N LEU A 582 50.21 -14.07 2.37
CA LEU A 582 51.33 -13.19 2.76
C LEU A 582 52.34 -13.01 1.62
N TRP A 583 53.37 -12.19 1.85
CA TRP A 583 54.44 -12.03 0.86
C TRP A 583 55.06 -13.39 0.49
N PRO A 584 55.35 -13.61 -0.80
CA PRO A 584 55.83 -14.90 -1.27
C PRO A 584 57.20 -15.22 -0.65
N ASP A 585 57.28 -16.15 0.30
CA ASP A 585 58.55 -16.54 0.91
C ASP A 585 59.14 -17.88 0.40
N ARG A 586 60.47 -17.93 0.55
CA ARG A 586 61.61 -18.69 -0.03
C ARG A 586 61.56 -20.11 -0.65
N GLN A 587 60.45 -20.86 -0.76
CA GLN A 587 60.52 -22.22 -1.37
C GLN A 587 60.02 -22.31 -2.83
N PRO A 588 60.77 -22.92 -3.78
CA PRO A 588 60.53 -22.79 -5.23
C PRO A 588 59.22 -23.38 -5.77
N VAL A 589 58.67 -24.44 -5.16
CA VAL A 589 57.44 -25.12 -5.64
C VAL A 589 56.16 -24.43 -5.16
N SER A 590 56.17 -23.85 -3.94
CA SER A 590 55.03 -23.08 -3.40
C SER A 590 54.84 -21.72 -4.12
N ARG A 591 55.85 -21.23 -4.86
CA ARG A 591 55.82 -19.92 -5.53
C ARG A 591 54.82 -19.79 -6.68
N SER A 592 54.62 -20.82 -7.50
CA SER A 592 53.76 -20.71 -8.69
C SER A 592 52.27 -20.72 -8.33
N VAL A 593 51.87 -21.60 -7.41
CA VAL A 593 50.50 -21.68 -6.90
C VAL A 593 50.15 -20.41 -6.13
N THR A 594 51.00 -19.99 -5.19
CA THR A 594 50.78 -18.77 -4.39
C THR A 594 50.68 -17.51 -5.26
N ARG A 595 51.53 -17.38 -6.28
CA ARG A 595 51.47 -16.24 -7.22
C ARG A 595 50.20 -16.24 -8.05
N ARG A 596 49.75 -17.41 -8.50
CA ARG A 596 48.48 -17.55 -9.25
C ARG A 596 47.28 -17.21 -8.36
N THR A 597 47.26 -17.68 -7.12
CA THR A 597 46.19 -17.39 -6.15
C THR A 597 46.11 -15.90 -5.82
N LEU A 598 47.26 -15.24 -5.59
CA LEU A 598 47.29 -13.78 -5.39
C LEU A 598 46.82 -13.01 -6.63
N GLN A 599 47.26 -13.41 -7.82
CA GLN A 599 46.83 -12.78 -9.07
C GLN A 599 45.32 -12.95 -9.29
N GLN A 600 44.77 -14.12 -8.97
CA GLN A 600 43.33 -14.36 -9.05
C GLN A 600 42.55 -13.51 -8.03
N LEU A 601 43.07 -13.40 -6.79
CA LEU A 601 42.48 -12.56 -5.76
C LEU A 601 42.43 -11.08 -6.20
N GLU A 602 43.51 -10.55 -6.79
CA GLU A 602 43.59 -9.16 -7.25
C GLU A 602 42.82 -8.87 -8.55
N ALA A 603 42.78 -9.81 -9.50
CA ALA A 603 42.22 -9.58 -10.83
C ALA A 603 40.75 -10.01 -10.98
N GLU A 604 40.28 -10.98 -10.17
CA GLU A 604 38.92 -11.55 -10.29
C GLU A 604 38.11 -11.30 -9.01
N VAL A 605 38.66 -11.66 -7.84
CA VAL A 605 37.89 -11.70 -6.59
C VAL A 605 37.64 -10.31 -6.00
N LEU A 606 38.70 -9.52 -5.77
CA LEU A 606 38.59 -8.19 -5.16
C LEU A 606 37.80 -7.19 -6.02
N PRO A 607 37.99 -7.10 -7.35
CA PRO A 607 37.20 -6.18 -8.17
C PRO A 607 35.71 -6.42 -8.07
N GLU A 608 35.29 -7.70 -8.13
CA GLU A 608 33.89 -8.06 -8.04
C GLU A 608 33.33 -7.83 -6.63
N PHE A 609 34.07 -8.20 -5.59
CA PHE A 609 33.67 -7.95 -4.19
C PHE A 609 33.49 -6.44 -3.92
N LEU A 610 34.47 -5.61 -4.29
CA LEU A 610 34.40 -4.15 -4.09
C LEU A 610 33.25 -3.50 -4.87
N ARG A 611 32.94 -4.03 -6.06
CA ARG A 611 31.80 -3.59 -6.89
C ARG A 611 30.46 -3.96 -6.24
N ILE A 612 30.28 -5.21 -5.81
CA ILE A 612 29.06 -5.67 -5.12
C ILE A 612 28.82 -4.87 -3.84
N ARG A 613 29.89 -4.56 -3.10
CA ARG A 613 29.82 -3.74 -1.87
C ARG A 613 29.63 -2.24 -2.13
N GLY A 614 29.74 -1.78 -3.38
CA GLY A 614 29.64 -0.37 -3.73
C GLY A 614 30.77 0.50 -3.15
N TRP A 615 31.96 -0.07 -2.88
CA TRP A 615 33.10 0.68 -2.34
C TRP A 615 33.70 1.63 -3.37
N LEU A 616 33.58 1.27 -4.66
CA LEU A 616 34.11 2.03 -5.77
C LEU A 616 32.98 2.80 -6.46
N ARG A 617 33.13 4.13 -6.57
CA ARG A 617 32.19 5.00 -7.30
C ARG A 617 32.39 4.95 -8.81
N GLU A 618 33.61 4.66 -9.24
CA GLU A 618 33.99 4.45 -10.64
C GLU A 618 34.77 3.15 -10.80
N ALA A 619 34.82 2.61 -12.01
CA ALA A 619 35.56 1.38 -12.27
C ALA A 619 37.05 1.59 -12.01
N ALA A 620 37.63 0.78 -11.10
CA ALA A 620 39.06 0.79 -10.87
C ALA A 620 39.80 0.25 -12.11
N THR A 621 40.82 0.96 -12.55
CA THR A 621 41.71 0.50 -13.64
C THR A 621 42.66 -0.59 -13.15
N LYS A 622 42.98 -0.59 -11.85
CA LYS A 622 43.85 -1.58 -11.21
C LYS A 622 43.53 -1.71 -9.72
N ILE A 623 43.53 -2.95 -9.23
CA ILE A 623 43.39 -3.29 -7.80
C ILE A 623 44.56 -4.20 -7.42
N HIS A 624 45.21 -3.91 -6.29
CA HIS A 624 46.26 -4.78 -5.73
C HIS A 624 46.29 -4.75 -4.20
N LEU A 625 46.79 -5.83 -3.62
CA LEU A 625 46.99 -5.98 -2.18
C LEU A 625 48.20 -5.17 -1.73
N GLY A 626 48.01 -4.44 -0.64
CA GLY A 626 48.99 -3.60 0.02
C GLY A 626 49.69 -4.28 1.18
N GLU A 627 49.92 -3.50 2.22
CA GLU A 627 50.45 -3.96 3.49
C GLU A 627 49.46 -4.95 4.14
N ARG A 628 50.01 -5.99 4.77
CA ARG A 628 49.25 -7.11 5.33
C ARG A 628 49.95 -7.69 6.56
N ILE A 629 49.16 -7.98 7.59
CA ILE A 629 49.62 -8.59 8.83
C ILE A 629 48.65 -9.71 9.22
N VAL A 630 49.20 -10.84 9.67
CA VAL A 630 48.40 -11.88 10.33
C VAL A 630 48.38 -11.60 11.83
N TRP A 631 47.20 -11.33 12.35
CA TRP A 631 46.92 -11.22 13.78
C TRP A 631 46.33 -12.55 14.26
N THR A 632 47.03 -13.20 15.18
CA THR A 632 46.58 -14.45 15.81
C THR A 632 45.84 -14.11 17.10
N GLY A 633 44.51 -14.14 17.03
CA GLY A 633 43.65 -13.96 18.21
C GLY A 633 43.39 -15.29 18.93
N ALA A 634 42.62 -15.23 20.02
CA ALA A 634 42.27 -16.41 20.83
C ALA A 634 41.48 -17.51 20.09
N HIS A 635 40.97 -17.21 18.89
CA HIS A 635 40.03 -18.07 18.15
C HIS A 635 40.41 -18.31 16.68
N GLY A 636 41.60 -17.85 16.23
CA GLY A 636 42.06 -18.08 14.85
C GLY A 636 43.04 -17.03 14.33
N GLU A 637 43.52 -17.24 13.12
CA GLU A 637 44.39 -16.31 12.38
C GLU A 637 43.54 -15.41 11.47
N THR A 638 43.63 -14.09 11.65
CA THR A 638 43.00 -13.09 10.78
C THR A 638 44.07 -12.28 10.07
N MET A 639 43.91 -12.02 8.78
CA MET A 639 44.79 -11.14 8.02
C MET A 639 44.20 -9.75 7.89
N LEU A 640 44.79 -8.77 8.56
CA LEU A 640 44.45 -7.36 8.34
C LEU A 640 45.18 -6.90 7.09
N THR A 641 44.45 -6.43 6.05
CA THR A 641 45.05 -6.03 4.78
C THR A 641 44.51 -4.70 4.26
N PHE A 642 45.39 -3.93 3.62
CA PHE A 642 45.02 -2.77 2.82
C PHE A 642 44.91 -3.15 1.35
N ILE A 643 43.90 -2.63 0.68
CA ILE A 643 43.69 -2.74 -0.77
C ILE A 643 43.92 -1.37 -1.39
N TYR A 644 44.68 -1.33 -2.48
CA TYR A 644 44.84 -0.11 -3.26
C TYR A 644 44.04 -0.23 -4.56
N ALA A 645 43.18 0.74 -4.80
CA ALA A 645 42.43 0.86 -6.05
C ALA A 645 42.86 2.13 -6.79
N GLU A 646 43.27 1.98 -8.04
CA GLU A 646 43.59 3.10 -8.93
C GLU A 646 42.37 3.41 -9.80
N THR A 647 41.98 4.68 -9.83
CA THR A 647 40.80 5.18 -10.52
C THR A 647 41.17 6.34 -11.44
N GLN A 648 40.38 6.60 -12.49
CA GLN A 648 40.73 7.63 -13.48
C GLN A 648 40.61 9.05 -12.93
N GLN A 649 39.63 9.32 -12.05
CA GLN A 649 39.36 10.65 -11.52
C GLN A 649 39.91 10.85 -10.10
N ALA A 650 39.74 9.87 -9.22
CA ALA A 650 40.14 10.00 -7.80
C ALA A 650 41.59 9.55 -7.50
N GLY A 651 42.32 9.05 -8.49
CA GLY A 651 43.68 8.56 -8.32
C GLY A 651 43.74 7.27 -7.48
N ARG A 652 44.81 7.11 -6.69
CA ARG A 652 45.04 5.90 -5.86
C ARG A 652 44.34 6.05 -4.50
N GLN A 653 43.33 5.21 -4.26
CA GLN A 653 42.60 5.12 -3.00
C GLN A 653 43.05 3.90 -2.18
N ARG A 654 42.94 3.98 -0.85
CA ARG A 654 43.31 2.91 0.08
C ARG A 654 42.08 2.46 0.86
N TYR A 655 41.87 1.14 0.90
CA TYR A 655 40.77 0.51 1.61
C TYR A 655 41.28 -0.48 2.66
N ALA A 656 40.68 -0.50 3.85
CA ALA A 656 40.95 -1.51 4.87
C ALA A 656 39.94 -2.67 4.76
N LEU A 657 40.45 -3.88 4.51
CA LEU A 657 39.64 -5.10 4.46
C LEU A 657 40.31 -6.19 5.29
N PRO A 658 39.90 -6.45 6.52
CA PRO A 658 40.39 -7.61 7.24
C PRO A 658 39.77 -8.89 6.66
N LEU A 659 40.57 -9.95 6.56
CA LEU A 659 40.19 -11.22 5.95
C LEU A 659 40.40 -12.37 6.92
N THR A 660 39.47 -13.33 6.96
CA THR A 660 39.61 -14.55 7.74
C THR A 660 39.12 -15.78 6.96
N LEU A 661 39.54 -16.97 7.40
CA LEU A 661 39.13 -18.24 6.82
C LEU A 661 38.16 -18.97 7.74
N VAL A 662 37.05 -19.44 7.16
CA VAL A 662 36.08 -20.30 7.84
C VAL A 662 36.02 -21.63 7.11
N TRP A 663 36.23 -22.73 7.82
CA TRP A 663 36.35 -24.07 7.25
C TRP A 663 35.05 -24.88 7.45
N ASP A 664 34.69 -25.71 6.47
CA ASP A 664 33.41 -26.43 6.44
C ASP A 664 33.23 -27.44 7.59
N ASP A 665 34.33 -27.96 8.16
CA ASP A 665 34.32 -28.98 9.21
C ASP A 665 34.00 -28.42 10.62
N ALA A 666 33.90 -27.09 10.76
CA ALA A 666 33.51 -26.46 12.02
C ALA A 666 32.00 -26.63 12.24
N ALA A 667 31.62 -27.62 13.05
CA ALA A 667 30.26 -27.79 13.55
C ALA A 667 29.71 -26.46 14.11
N ASP A 668 28.54 -26.04 13.63
CA ASP A 668 27.76 -24.89 14.12
C ASP A 668 28.54 -23.57 14.32
N SER A 669 29.33 -23.12 13.34
CA SER A 669 29.81 -21.73 13.40
C SER A 669 28.67 -20.76 13.06
N ASP A 670 28.35 -19.85 14.00
CA ASP A 670 27.42 -18.71 13.90
C ASP A 670 27.69 -17.74 12.72
N VAL A 671 28.66 -18.05 11.85
CA VAL A 671 29.00 -17.27 10.67
C VAL A 671 27.85 -17.41 9.67
N GLN A 672 27.05 -16.36 9.54
CA GLN A 672 26.01 -16.27 8.51
C GLN A 672 26.69 -16.38 7.13
N ARG A 673 26.54 -17.53 6.46
CA ARG A 673 27.11 -17.85 5.14
C ARG A 673 26.40 -17.08 4.01
N THR A 674 26.40 -15.75 4.08
CA THR A 674 25.81 -14.88 3.07
C THR A 674 26.84 -14.49 2.02
N ALA A 675 26.41 -14.32 0.76
CA ALA A 675 27.24 -13.85 -0.34
C ALA A 675 27.90 -12.48 -0.04
N GLU A 676 27.19 -11.61 0.70
CA GLU A 676 27.59 -10.23 0.99
C GLU A 676 28.94 -10.08 1.70
N TRP A 677 29.36 -11.08 2.49
CA TRP A 677 30.61 -11.07 3.26
C TRP A 677 31.64 -12.06 2.71
N THR A 678 31.27 -12.86 1.72
CA THR A 678 32.10 -13.93 1.19
C THR A 678 32.81 -13.47 -0.07
N LEU A 679 34.14 -13.54 -0.07
CA LEU A 679 34.96 -13.18 -1.22
C LEU A 679 35.11 -14.37 -2.17
N ALA A 680 35.47 -15.55 -1.66
CA ALA A 680 35.80 -16.71 -2.46
C ALA A 680 35.65 -18.01 -1.66
N ARG A 681 35.49 -19.14 -2.37
CA ARG A 681 35.72 -20.46 -1.78
C ARG A 681 37.22 -20.70 -1.68
N VAL A 682 37.67 -21.40 -0.65
CA VAL A 682 39.07 -21.78 -0.51
C VAL A 682 39.23 -23.29 -0.43
N ARG A 683 40.36 -23.79 -0.92
CA ARG A 683 40.76 -25.19 -0.78
C ARG A 683 42.20 -25.28 -0.32
N GLU A 684 42.43 -26.05 0.73
CA GLU A 684 43.75 -26.42 1.22
C GLU A 684 43.83 -27.94 1.32
N HIS A 685 44.61 -28.58 0.45
CA HIS A 685 44.67 -30.03 0.33
C HIS A 685 43.27 -30.68 0.13
N ALA A 686 42.77 -31.40 1.14
CA ALA A 686 41.44 -32.02 1.17
C ALA A 686 40.37 -31.14 1.87
N ARG A 687 40.79 -30.07 2.55
CA ARG A 687 39.93 -29.18 3.32
C ARG A 687 39.35 -28.10 2.42
N VAL A 688 38.06 -27.82 2.58
CA VAL A 688 37.34 -26.76 1.86
C VAL A 688 36.78 -25.77 2.88
N GLY A 689 36.76 -24.51 2.49
CA GLY A 689 36.21 -23.43 3.31
C GLY A 689 35.88 -22.21 2.48
N ILE A 690 35.74 -21.07 3.14
CA ILE A 690 35.47 -19.76 2.54
C ILE A 690 36.42 -18.70 3.08
N LEU A 691 36.77 -17.74 2.20
CA LEU A 691 37.45 -16.49 2.54
C LEU A 691 36.38 -15.41 2.69
N ILE A 692 36.33 -14.78 3.86
CA ILE A 692 35.32 -13.77 4.19
C ILE A 692 35.97 -12.49 4.70
N ASP A 693 35.22 -11.40 4.67
CA ASP A 693 35.50 -10.21 5.46
C ASP A 693 35.45 -10.58 6.95
N ALA A 694 36.52 -10.30 7.68
CA ALA A 694 36.65 -10.71 9.08
C ALA A 694 35.60 -10.06 9.98
N PHE A 695 35.04 -8.90 9.62
CA PHE A 695 33.94 -8.31 10.39
C PHE A 695 32.66 -9.16 10.40
N ALA A 696 32.53 -10.16 9.52
CA ALA A 696 31.43 -11.14 9.57
C ALA A 696 31.67 -12.29 10.55
N ASP A 697 32.89 -12.44 11.09
CA ASP A 697 33.21 -13.42 12.13
C ASP A 697 32.98 -12.83 13.54
N PRO A 698 32.03 -13.36 14.33
CA PRO A 698 31.81 -12.94 15.71
C PRO A 698 33.06 -13.03 16.59
N ASN A 699 33.97 -13.96 16.31
CA ASN A 699 35.19 -14.13 17.09
C ASN A 699 36.20 -13.02 16.83
N PHE A 700 36.34 -12.57 15.59
CA PHE A 700 37.16 -11.42 15.24
C PHE A 700 36.65 -10.15 15.93
N CYS A 701 35.34 -9.89 15.85
CA CYS A 701 34.72 -8.72 16.48
C CYS A 701 34.94 -8.70 18.01
N ARG A 702 34.77 -9.86 18.67
CA ARG A 702 35.07 -10.00 20.11
C ARG A 702 36.55 -9.81 20.43
N SER A 703 37.45 -10.24 19.55
CA SER A 703 38.89 -10.09 19.74
C SER A 703 39.32 -8.63 19.67
N ILE A 704 38.68 -7.81 18.81
CA ILE A 704 38.94 -6.36 18.77
C ILE A 704 38.68 -5.73 20.13
N VAL A 705 37.52 -5.97 20.73
CA VAL A 705 37.15 -5.38 22.04
C VAL A 705 38.10 -5.84 23.14
N LYS A 706 38.49 -7.12 23.15
CA LYS A 706 39.48 -7.66 24.11
C LYS A 706 40.85 -6.98 23.95
N ALA A 707 41.32 -6.80 22.73
CA ALA A 707 42.61 -6.16 22.46
C ALA A 707 42.62 -4.68 22.82
N VAL A 708 41.50 -3.97 22.62
CA VAL A 708 41.32 -2.60 23.10
C VAL A 708 41.34 -2.53 24.62
N GLU A 709 40.64 -3.43 25.32
CA GLU A 709 40.66 -3.50 26.79
C GLU A 709 42.09 -3.78 27.32
N GLY A 710 42.83 -4.65 26.64
CA GLY A 710 44.22 -5.00 26.97
C GLY A 710 45.28 -3.98 26.52
N ALA A 711 44.90 -2.94 25.78
CA ALA A 711 45.81 -1.99 25.12
C ALA A 711 46.94 -2.67 24.31
N GLU A 712 46.57 -3.68 23.52
CA GLU A 712 47.53 -4.50 22.77
C GLU A 712 48.25 -3.72 21.65
N ARG A 713 49.50 -4.11 21.37
CA ARG A 713 50.29 -3.62 20.24
C ARG A 713 50.85 -4.81 19.45
N VAL A 714 50.56 -4.86 18.15
CA VAL A 714 50.94 -5.98 17.27
C VAL A 714 51.89 -5.48 16.17
N GLU A 715 53.14 -5.92 16.21
CA GLU A 715 54.19 -5.51 15.25
C GLU A 715 54.14 -6.31 13.95
N PHE A 716 54.44 -5.68 12.81
CA PHE A 716 54.60 -6.35 11.52
C PHE A 716 55.65 -5.71 10.62
N THR A 717 55.97 -6.39 9.51
CA THR A 717 56.92 -5.89 8.52
C THR A 717 56.42 -4.57 7.92
N GLY A 718 57.00 -3.46 8.38
CA GLY A 718 56.66 -2.11 7.90
C GLY A 718 55.62 -1.36 8.74
N GLY A 719 55.35 -1.76 9.99
CA GLY A 719 54.45 -1.01 10.88
C GLY A 719 54.01 -1.74 12.14
N ALA A 720 53.06 -1.15 12.87
CA ALA A 720 52.42 -1.75 14.05
C ALA A 720 50.92 -1.44 14.06
N LEU A 721 50.12 -2.35 14.61
CA LEU A 721 48.73 -2.08 14.97
C LEU A 721 48.65 -1.76 16.44
N ARG A 722 47.85 -0.75 16.77
CA ARG A 722 47.66 -0.29 18.12
C ARG A 722 46.19 -0.30 18.50
N PHE A 723 45.88 -0.97 19.59
CA PHE A 723 44.56 -0.98 20.22
C PHE A 723 44.67 -0.12 21.48
N GLU A 724 43.88 0.95 21.57
CA GLU A 724 43.94 1.89 22.70
C GLU A 724 42.57 2.10 23.31
N ARG A 725 42.48 2.00 24.64
CA ARG A 725 41.30 2.40 25.42
C ARG A 725 41.37 3.89 25.72
N THR A 726 40.24 4.59 25.62
CA THR A 726 40.17 6.01 25.98
C THR A 726 40.18 6.18 27.50
N ALA A 727 40.78 7.29 27.97
CA ALA A 727 40.88 7.57 29.40
C ALA A 727 39.50 7.82 30.08
N ALA A 728 38.49 8.22 29.30
CA ALA A 728 37.14 8.47 29.79
C ALA A 728 36.31 7.19 29.96
N TRP A 729 36.82 6.02 29.56
CA TRP A 729 36.10 4.74 29.63
C TRP A 729 36.50 3.90 30.84
N SER A 730 35.52 3.43 31.62
CA SER A 730 35.80 2.63 32.83
C SER A 730 36.22 1.17 32.55
N GLY A 731 36.00 0.67 31.33
CA GLY A 731 36.32 -0.71 30.90
C GLY A 731 35.13 -1.41 30.22
N PHE A 732 35.40 -2.47 29.47
CA PHE A 732 34.37 -3.28 28.79
C PHE A 732 33.97 -4.52 29.61
N ASP A 733 32.67 -4.82 29.69
CA ASP A 733 32.20 -6.11 30.21
C ASP A 733 32.35 -7.20 29.14
N LEU A 734 33.51 -7.84 29.12
CA LEU A 734 33.86 -8.87 28.14
C LEU A 734 32.94 -10.10 28.20
N SER A 735 32.19 -10.30 29.29
CA SER A 735 31.24 -11.41 29.43
C SER A 735 29.93 -11.18 28.65
N ARG A 736 29.64 -9.93 28.26
CA ARG A 736 28.40 -9.50 27.59
C ARG A 736 28.60 -9.09 26.13
N LEU A 737 29.54 -9.72 25.42
CA LEU A 737 29.82 -9.42 24.01
C LEU A 737 29.04 -10.30 23.01
N ALA A 738 28.07 -11.09 23.48
CA ALA A 738 27.20 -11.92 22.64
C ALA A 738 25.71 -11.57 22.90
N PRO A 739 24.83 -11.65 21.88
CA PRO A 739 25.12 -12.02 20.48
C PRO A 739 25.84 -10.89 19.71
N VAL A 740 26.47 -11.24 18.58
CA VAL A 740 27.05 -10.27 17.64
C VAL A 740 26.03 -10.01 16.53
N GLN A 741 25.72 -8.74 16.25
CA GLN A 741 24.75 -8.33 15.24
C GLN A 741 25.39 -7.33 14.28
N HIS A 742 25.11 -7.44 12.99
CA HIS A 742 25.59 -6.52 11.96
C HIS A 742 24.45 -5.57 11.56
N ILE A 743 24.70 -4.26 11.52
CA ILE A 743 23.69 -3.26 11.14
C ILE A 743 24.00 -2.70 9.75
N GLY A 744 23.06 -2.90 8.83
CA GLY A 744 23.06 -2.23 7.52
C GLY A 744 24.25 -2.54 6.61
N ALA A 745 24.14 -2.13 5.35
CA ALA A 745 25.22 -2.19 4.36
C ALA A 745 25.58 -0.75 3.92
N GLU A 746 26.05 0.07 4.85
CA GLU A 746 26.75 1.31 4.52
C GLU A 746 27.99 0.94 3.67
N PRO A 747 28.16 1.45 2.44
CA PRO A 747 29.20 0.96 1.56
C PRO A 747 30.61 1.14 2.15
N LEU A 748 30.88 2.23 2.86
CA LEU A 748 32.24 2.57 3.31
C LEU A 748 32.49 2.29 4.79
N GLU A 749 31.57 1.58 5.45
CA GLU A 749 31.66 1.29 6.88
C GLU A 749 31.30 -0.17 7.19
N ALA A 750 31.72 -0.65 8.36
CA ALA A 750 31.17 -1.87 8.96
C ALA A 750 30.71 -1.57 10.39
N ASN A 751 29.42 -1.79 10.65
CA ASN A 751 28.78 -1.45 11.92
C ASN A 751 28.34 -2.73 12.63
N VAL A 752 28.91 -2.99 13.81
CA VAL A 752 28.72 -4.24 14.55
C VAL A 752 28.32 -3.95 15.99
N ILE A 753 27.22 -4.55 16.46
CA ILE A 753 26.80 -4.53 17.87
C ILE A 753 27.24 -5.82 18.55
N LEU A 754 27.79 -5.72 19.75
CA LEU A 754 28.15 -6.86 20.60
C LEU A 754 27.35 -6.80 21.91
N GLY A 755 26.46 -7.78 22.09
CA GLY A 755 25.64 -8.01 23.28
C GLY A 755 24.90 -6.80 23.83
N GLU A 756 24.46 -5.91 22.94
CA GLU A 756 23.79 -4.64 23.25
C GLU A 756 24.54 -3.77 24.27
N SER A 757 25.87 -3.88 24.29
CA SER A 757 26.75 -3.14 25.21
C SER A 757 27.83 -2.36 24.46
N VAL A 758 28.34 -2.93 23.37
CA VAL A 758 29.43 -2.35 22.57
C VAL A 758 29.01 -2.20 21.12
N PHE A 759 29.44 -1.11 20.49
CA PHE A 759 29.27 -0.83 19.07
C PHE A 759 30.64 -0.60 18.42
N ILE A 760 30.96 -1.35 17.38
CA ILE A 760 32.19 -1.19 16.59
C ILE A 760 31.81 -0.52 15.28
N LYS A 761 32.45 0.61 14.98
CA LYS A 761 32.43 1.27 13.69
C LYS A 761 33.78 1.08 13.01
N ALA A 762 33.81 0.39 11.89
CA ALA A 762 35.02 0.15 11.11
C ALA A 762 35.04 1.00 9.84
N TYR A 763 36.16 1.67 9.59
CA TYR A 763 36.34 2.57 8.45
C TYR A 763 36.91 1.80 7.26
N ARG A 764 36.23 1.81 6.11
CA ARG A 764 36.70 1.08 4.92
C ARG A 764 37.62 1.93 4.05
N CYS A 765 37.27 3.18 3.76
CA CYS A 765 38.15 4.10 3.06
C CYS A 765 39.04 4.83 4.06
N VAL A 766 40.36 4.62 3.99
CA VAL A 766 41.29 5.00 5.06
C VAL A 766 42.48 5.82 4.55
N GLU A 767 42.78 6.91 5.25
CA GLU A 767 43.86 7.84 4.92
C GLU A 767 44.74 8.11 6.18
N PRO A 768 46.05 8.38 6.03
CA PRO A 768 46.89 8.80 7.15
C PRO A 768 46.41 10.14 7.73
N GLY A 769 46.20 10.19 9.04
CA GLY A 769 45.80 11.42 9.72
C GLY A 769 44.77 11.19 10.84
N ILE A 770 44.32 12.30 11.43
CA ILE A 770 43.32 12.29 12.51
C ILE A 770 41.93 12.08 11.89
N ASN A 771 41.25 11.00 12.29
CA ASN A 771 39.87 10.73 11.89
C ASN A 771 38.90 11.66 12.66
N PRO A 772 38.05 12.45 11.97
CA PRO A 772 37.11 13.38 12.60
C PRO A 772 36.15 12.73 13.58
N ASP A 773 35.66 11.51 13.31
CA ASP A 773 34.68 10.83 14.16
C ASP A 773 35.28 10.47 15.53
N ILE A 774 36.49 9.92 15.51
CA ILE A 774 37.27 9.65 16.72
C ILE A 774 37.60 10.94 17.47
N GLU A 775 38.11 11.96 16.77
CA GLU A 775 38.50 13.24 17.38
C GLU A 775 37.31 13.93 18.06
N MET A 776 36.17 14.00 17.37
CA MET A 776 34.96 14.65 17.87
C MET A 776 34.36 13.88 19.04
N THR A 777 34.24 12.56 18.93
CA THR A 777 33.64 11.74 19.99
C THR A 777 34.52 11.68 21.23
N ASP A 778 35.86 11.62 21.08
CA ASP A 778 36.79 11.72 22.22
C ASP A 778 36.66 13.07 22.93
N PHE A 779 36.71 14.19 22.18
CA PHE A 779 36.55 15.53 22.75
C PHE A 779 35.21 15.68 23.50
N LEU A 780 34.10 15.34 22.84
CA LEU A 780 32.75 15.45 23.40
C LEU A 780 32.56 14.55 24.63
N THR A 781 33.17 13.37 24.65
CA THR A 781 33.17 12.49 25.82
C THR A 781 33.93 13.13 26.99
N ARG A 782 35.10 13.72 26.75
CA ARG A 782 35.92 14.38 27.79
C ARG A 782 35.27 15.63 28.38
N VAL A 783 34.56 16.42 27.57
CA VAL A 783 33.82 17.60 28.06
C VAL A 783 32.44 17.25 28.65
N GLY A 784 32.08 15.97 28.69
CA GLY A 784 30.85 15.49 29.35
C GLY A 784 29.57 15.70 28.54
N PHE A 785 29.63 15.81 27.22
CA PHE A 785 28.44 15.91 26.38
C PHE A 785 27.74 14.54 26.27
N GLY A 786 26.73 14.30 27.10
CA GLY A 786 26.05 12.99 27.24
C GLY A 786 25.08 12.59 26.11
N ARG A 787 25.13 13.23 24.94
CA ARG A 787 24.18 13.03 23.83
C ARG A 787 24.84 12.50 22.56
N ILE A 788 25.92 11.76 22.75
CA ILE A 788 26.63 10.97 21.74
C ILE A 788 26.83 9.54 22.28
N ALA A 789 27.18 8.60 21.42
CA ALA A 789 27.72 7.31 21.85
C ALA A 789 29.17 7.51 22.32
N PRO A 790 29.47 7.39 23.63
CA PRO A 790 30.79 7.75 24.11
C PRO A 790 31.85 6.73 23.63
N LEU A 791 33.01 7.25 23.27
CA LEU A 791 34.11 6.49 22.67
C LEU A 791 34.86 5.72 23.75
N GLY A 792 34.87 4.39 23.66
CA GLY A 792 35.57 3.49 24.58
C GLY A 792 36.97 3.11 24.12
N GLY A 793 37.26 3.14 22.82
CA GLY A 793 38.61 2.88 22.32
C GLY A 793 38.74 2.93 20.80
N THR A 794 39.96 2.78 20.32
CA THR A 794 40.33 2.95 18.92
C THR A 794 41.29 1.88 18.45
N VAL A 795 41.21 1.53 17.16
CA VAL A 795 42.16 0.67 16.47
C VAL A 795 42.87 1.49 15.40
N THR A 796 44.19 1.64 15.52
CA THR A 796 45.01 2.43 14.59
C THR A 796 46.16 1.61 14.01
N CYS A 797 46.59 1.97 12.81
CA CYS A 797 47.75 1.41 12.13
C CYS A 797 48.86 2.46 12.02
N GLU A 798 50.02 2.14 12.57
CA GLU A 798 51.24 2.94 12.49
C GLU A 798 52.10 2.41 11.33
N ILE A 799 52.34 3.25 10.33
CA ILE A 799 53.27 2.96 9.23
C ILE A 799 54.44 3.94 9.34
N PRO A 800 55.72 3.49 9.37
CA PRO A 800 56.87 4.36 9.49
C PRO A 800 56.86 5.47 8.42
N GLY A 801 57.02 6.71 8.85
CA GLY A 801 57.02 7.89 7.97
C GLY A 801 55.64 8.44 7.62
N ASN A 802 54.54 7.82 8.05
CA ASN A 802 53.18 8.32 7.88
C ASN A 802 52.53 8.65 9.23
N ALA A 803 51.51 9.52 9.21
CA ALA A 803 50.61 9.67 10.35
C ALA A 803 49.83 8.36 10.60
N PRO A 804 49.39 8.08 11.85
CA PRO A 804 48.55 6.93 12.15
C PRO A 804 47.29 6.90 11.30
N ILE A 805 46.85 5.70 10.93
CA ILE A 805 45.64 5.47 10.14
C ILE A 805 44.58 4.84 11.07
N ALA A 806 43.42 5.46 11.21
CA ALA A 806 42.32 4.88 11.97
C ALA A 806 41.63 3.75 11.18
N LEU A 807 41.45 2.59 11.82
CA LEU A 807 40.79 1.42 11.21
C LEU A 807 39.41 1.16 11.81
N ALA A 808 39.25 1.37 13.12
CA ALA A 808 37.97 1.22 13.80
C ALA A 808 37.88 2.07 15.07
N ALA A 809 36.66 2.40 15.46
CA ALA A 809 36.30 2.98 16.75
C ALA A 809 35.34 2.06 17.49
N VAL A 810 35.49 1.98 18.81
CA VAL A 810 34.67 1.17 19.70
C VAL A 810 33.92 2.13 20.63
N HIS A 811 32.59 2.12 20.55
CA HIS A 811 31.69 2.97 21.34
C HIS A 811 30.83 2.11 22.27
N ALA A 812 30.19 2.73 23.28
CA ALA A 812 29.03 2.07 23.88
C ALA A 812 27.89 1.96 22.87
N PHE A 813 27.18 0.83 22.96
CA PHE A 813 25.92 0.68 22.26
C PHE A 813 24.83 1.54 22.91
N VAL A 814 24.10 2.29 22.08
CA VAL A 814 22.95 3.08 22.49
C VAL A 814 21.68 2.37 22.04
N ARG A 815 20.86 1.93 23.00
CA ARG A 815 19.53 1.35 22.72
C ARG A 815 18.60 2.44 22.22
N HIS A 816 18.02 2.27 21.04
CA HIS A 816 17.24 3.30 20.34
C HIS A 816 16.05 2.71 19.59
N GLN A 817 15.08 3.55 19.21
CA GLN A 817 13.86 3.15 18.46
C GLN A 817 13.95 3.40 16.94
N GLY A 818 15.16 3.62 16.42
CA GLY A 818 15.43 3.98 15.03
C GLY A 818 15.96 5.40 14.86
N ASP A 819 16.11 5.84 13.62
CA ASP A 819 16.58 7.18 13.25
C ASP A 819 15.44 8.21 13.14
N VAL A 820 15.77 9.50 13.27
CA VAL A 820 14.79 10.59 13.20
C VAL A 820 14.21 10.75 11.79
N TRP A 821 14.91 10.31 10.75
CA TRP A 821 14.40 10.36 9.38
C TRP A 821 13.15 9.47 9.23
N THR A 822 13.23 8.22 9.66
CA THR A 822 12.14 7.24 9.62
C THR A 822 10.98 7.71 10.51
N PHE A 823 11.28 8.15 11.73
CA PHE A 823 10.28 8.75 12.63
C PHE A 823 9.53 9.95 12.00
N THR A 824 10.25 10.78 11.23
CA THR A 824 9.66 11.93 10.53
C THR A 824 8.77 11.49 9.37
N LEU A 825 9.21 10.54 8.55
CA LEU A 825 8.41 10.03 7.44
C LEU A 825 7.12 9.35 7.92
N ASP A 826 7.19 8.52 8.96
CA ASP A 826 6.00 7.85 9.52
C ASP A 826 4.96 8.84 10.08
N HIS A 827 5.42 9.99 10.58
CA HIS A 827 4.53 11.09 10.98
C HIS A 827 3.86 11.75 9.77
N LEU A 828 4.62 12.03 8.71
CA LEU A 828 4.09 12.64 7.49
C LEU A 828 3.14 11.71 6.72
N ASP A 829 3.44 10.41 6.65
CA ASP A 829 2.60 9.43 5.98
C ASP A 829 1.25 9.25 6.70
N ARG A 830 1.24 9.31 8.05
CA ARG A 830 0.00 9.37 8.84
C ARG A 830 -0.80 10.64 8.56
N LEU A 831 -0.16 11.81 8.52
CA LEU A 831 -0.82 13.08 8.19
C LEU A 831 -1.47 13.01 6.80
N VAL A 832 -0.76 12.49 5.80
CA VAL A 832 -1.30 12.30 4.44
C VAL A 832 -2.52 11.37 4.46
N THR A 833 -2.46 10.29 5.23
CA THR A 833 -3.55 9.31 5.34
C THR A 833 -4.80 9.92 6.00
N GLU A 834 -4.62 10.69 7.07
CA GLU A 834 -5.72 11.41 7.73
C GLU A 834 -6.38 12.42 6.79
N LEU A 835 -5.56 13.21 6.08
CA LEU A 835 -6.05 14.18 5.09
C LEU A 835 -6.81 13.50 3.96
N ARG A 836 -6.40 12.30 3.52
CA ARG A 836 -7.16 11.50 2.52
C ARG A 836 -8.53 11.08 3.06
N SER A 837 -8.59 10.66 4.31
CA SER A 837 -9.82 10.13 4.93
C SER A 837 -10.86 11.18 5.31
N GLY A 838 -10.54 12.49 5.22
CA GLY A 838 -11.48 13.56 5.61
C GLY A 838 -11.66 13.74 7.11
N SER A 839 -10.94 12.99 7.95
CA SER A 839 -11.09 12.97 9.42
C SER A 839 -10.49 14.18 10.16
N ALA A 840 -9.88 15.13 9.44
CA ALA A 840 -9.12 16.24 10.02
C ALA A 840 -9.97 17.33 10.75
N ALA A 841 -11.26 17.10 10.99
CA ALA A 841 -12.14 18.06 11.62
C ALA A 841 -12.27 17.80 13.15
N GLY A 842 -11.46 18.51 13.97
CA GLY A 842 -11.84 18.78 15.36
C GLY A 842 -10.80 18.66 16.48
N GLY A 843 -9.53 18.30 16.20
CA GLY A 843 -8.51 18.09 17.26
C GLY A 843 -7.50 19.24 17.45
N LYS A 844 -6.80 19.25 18.61
CA LYS A 844 -5.55 20.02 18.81
C LYS A 844 -4.58 19.72 17.65
N SER A 845 -3.73 20.68 17.27
CA SER A 845 -2.79 20.55 16.14
C SER A 845 -2.16 19.14 16.09
N PRO A 846 -2.30 18.40 14.97
CA PRO A 846 -1.83 17.01 14.85
C PRO A 846 -0.31 16.89 15.01
N HIS A 847 0.40 18.02 15.05
CA HIS A 847 1.84 18.09 15.17
C HIS A 847 2.33 18.37 16.59
N ALA A 848 1.46 18.55 17.59
CA ALA A 848 1.88 19.01 18.92
C ALA A 848 2.97 18.12 19.57
N LEU A 849 2.80 16.80 19.54
CA LEU A 849 3.79 15.85 20.05
C LEU A 849 5.07 15.83 19.19
N PHE A 850 4.91 15.91 17.87
CA PHE A 850 6.04 15.95 16.95
C PHE A 850 6.89 17.21 17.12
N TYR A 851 6.25 18.37 17.29
CA TYR A 851 6.92 19.63 17.57
C TYR A 851 7.58 19.65 18.95
N ASP A 852 7.04 18.94 19.94
CA ASP A 852 7.75 18.75 21.20
C ASP A 852 9.06 17.95 21.04
N ARG A 853 9.04 16.92 20.19
CA ARG A 853 10.26 16.20 19.78
C ARG A 853 11.23 17.10 19.04
N LEU A 854 10.79 17.91 18.08
CA LEU A 854 11.68 18.85 17.40
C LEU A 854 12.23 19.96 18.30
N ARG A 855 11.50 20.35 19.35
CA ARG A 855 12.01 21.26 20.38
C ARG A 855 13.17 20.61 21.12
N THR A 856 13.01 19.36 21.57
CA THR A 856 14.10 18.61 22.20
C THR A 856 15.29 18.46 21.26
N LEU A 857 15.05 18.17 19.97
CA LEU A 857 16.11 18.09 18.97
C LEU A 857 16.89 19.40 18.83
N GLY A 858 16.17 20.53 18.68
CA GLY A 858 16.79 21.86 18.60
C GLY A 858 17.64 22.19 19.83
N ARG A 859 17.16 21.84 21.03
CA ARG A 859 17.94 21.97 22.26
C ARG A 859 19.24 21.16 22.21
N ARG A 860 19.18 19.89 21.81
CA ARG A 860 20.34 18.98 21.81
C ARG A 860 21.40 19.39 20.79
N VAL A 861 21.00 19.88 19.62
CA VAL A 861 21.93 20.45 18.63
C VAL A 861 22.56 21.75 19.15
N GLY A 862 21.79 22.60 19.85
CA GLY A 862 22.32 23.79 20.49
C GLY A 862 23.35 23.47 21.58
N GLU A 863 23.04 22.51 22.46
CA GLU A 863 23.96 22.03 23.50
C GLU A 863 25.25 21.42 22.91
N LEU A 864 25.16 20.70 21.79
CA LEU A 864 26.33 20.19 21.05
C LEU A 864 27.24 21.34 20.62
N HIS A 865 26.69 22.35 19.95
CA HIS A 865 27.46 23.49 19.47
C HIS A 865 28.02 24.34 20.61
N ALA A 866 27.27 24.50 21.70
CA ALA A 866 27.75 25.15 22.91
C ALA A 866 28.97 24.41 23.50
N ALA A 867 28.90 23.08 23.61
CA ALA A 867 30.01 22.24 24.09
C ALA A 867 31.26 22.36 23.20
N LEU A 868 31.08 22.40 21.87
CA LEU A 868 32.18 22.58 20.89
C LEU A 868 32.74 24.00 20.85
N SER A 869 32.06 24.96 21.49
CA SER A 869 32.48 26.36 21.56
C SER A 869 33.08 26.77 22.91
N GLY A 870 33.20 25.82 23.86
CA GLY A 870 33.78 26.06 25.17
C GLY A 870 35.27 26.46 25.09
N THR A 871 35.78 27.07 26.15
CA THR A 871 37.21 27.37 26.25
C THR A 871 38.00 26.06 26.28
N SER A 872 38.85 25.84 25.27
CA SER A 872 39.70 24.65 25.15
C SER A 872 41.16 25.05 24.98
N GLU A 873 42.06 24.30 25.61
CA GLU A 873 43.51 24.41 25.37
C GLU A 873 43.91 23.76 24.05
N ASP A 874 43.05 22.94 23.44
CA ASP A 874 43.28 22.33 22.14
C ASP A 874 42.98 23.35 21.03
N PRO A 875 43.98 23.77 20.23
CA PRO A 875 43.77 24.70 19.13
C PRO A 875 42.75 24.20 18.10
N ALA A 876 42.56 22.88 17.95
CA ALA A 876 41.57 22.33 17.03
C ALA A 876 40.13 22.65 17.46
N PHE A 877 39.87 22.86 18.76
CA PHE A 877 38.54 23.14 19.32
C PHE A 877 38.36 24.58 19.83
N ALA A 878 39.44 25.36 19.91
CA ALA A 878 39.34 26.77 20.27
C ALA A 878 38.47 27.57 19.27
N PRO A 879 37.44 28.32 19.69
CA PRO A 879 36.62 29.13 18.78
C PRO A 879 37.41 30.24 18.10
N GLU A 880 37.15 30.46 16.81
CA GLU A 880 37.77 31.54 16.03
C GLU A 880 36.70 32.46 15.41
N PRO A 881 36.93 33.77 15.26
CA PRO A 881 36.01 34.64 14.52
C PRO A 881 36.03 34.30 13.03
N VAL A 882 34.86 34.35 12.39
CA VAL A 882 34.75 34.24 10.93
C VAL A 882 35.28 35.52 10.30
N THR A 883 36.23 35.40 9.37
CA THR A 883 36.77 36.52 8.62
C THR A 883 36.13 36.64 7.23
N ALA A 884 36.26 37.82 6.60
CA ALA A 884 35.84 37.99 5.21
C ALA A 884 36.64 37.09 4.24
N SER A 885 37.90 36.79 4.57
CA SER A 885 38.73 35.87 3.80
C SER A 885 38.20 34.44 3.87
N ASP A 886 37.78 33.99 5.06
CA ASP A 886 37.17 32.66 5.24
C ASP A 886 35.92 32.52 4.36
N MET A 887 35.02 33.52 4.41
CA MET A 887 33.79 33.48 3.59
C MET A 887 34.08 33.54 2.08
N ALA A 888 35.10 34.29 1.66
CA ALA A 888 35.51 34.34 0.25
C ALA A 888 36.07 33.00 -0.25
N GLU A 889 36.87 32.31 0.58
CA GLU A 889 37.41 30.98 0.28
C GLU A 889 36.28 29.96 0.15
N ILE A 890 35.38 29.90 1.14
CA ILE A 890 34.22 28.99 1.12
C ILE A 890 33.30 29.27 -0.07
N ALA A 891 33.08 30.55 -0.41
CA ALA A 891 32.29 30.92 -1.58
C ALA A 891 32.96 30.48 -2.89
N SER A 892 34.29 30.56 -2.99
CA SER A 892 35.03 30.07 -4.15
C SER A 892 34.88 28.56 -4.32
N GLU A 893 35.03 27.79 -3.23
CA GLU A 893 34.79 26.34 -3.25
C GLU A 893 33.35 25.99 -3.64
N LEU A 894 32.37 26.74 -3.12
CA LEU A 894 30.96 26.54 -3.44
C LEU A 894 30.62 26.89 -4.90
N VAL A 895 31.24 27.94 -5.45
CA VAL A 895 31.11 28.26 -6.88
C VAL A 895 31.70 27.14 -7.74
N GLN A 896 32.85 26.58 -7.37
CA GLN A 896 33.42 25.43 -8.09
C GLN A 896 32.51 24.21 -8.04
N LEU A 897 31.91 23.92 -6.89
CA LEU A 897 30.91 22.85 -6.77
C LEU A 897 29.70 23.11 -7.67
N ALA A 898 29.16 24.34 -7.66
CA ALA A 898 28.03 24.71 -8.51
C ALA A 898 28.37 24.54 -10.00
N GLU A 899 29.54 24.99 -10.44
CA GLU A 899 30.02 24.81 -11.82
C GLU A 899 30.12 23.33 -12.19
N SER A 900 30.66 22.48 -11.30
CA SER A 900 30.73 21.03 -11.52
C SER A 900 29.35 20.41 -11.68
N VAL A 901 28.42 20.70 -10.77
CA VAL A 901 27.04 20.16 -10.82
C VAL A 901 26.32 20.59 -12.10
N ILE A 902 26.51 21.85 -12.53
CA ILE A 902 25.91 22.36 -13.77
C ILE A 902 26.56 21.71 -15.00
N ALA A 903 27.87 21.48 -14.98
CA ALA A 903 28.57 20.77 -16.06
C ALA A 903 28.04 19.33 -16.21
N ASP A 904 27.88 18.61 -15.10
CA ASP A 904 27.32 17.25 -15.07
C ASP A 904 25.87 17.23 -15.57
N ALA A 905 25.06 18.20 -15.11
CA ALA A 905 23.68 18.37 -15.58
C ALA A 905 23.61 18.63 -17.09
N ARG A 906 24.49 19.49 -17.65
CA ARG A 906 24.58 19.75 -19.10
C ARG A 906 24.99 18.50 -19.89
N GLN A 907 25.97 17.74 -19.40
CA GLN A 907 26.42 16.50 -20.04
C GLN A 907 25.29 15.46 -20.09
N ARG A 908 24.52 15.35 -19.01
CA ARG A 908 23.36 14.46 -18.92
C ARG A 908 22.20 14.92 -19.79
N PHE A 909 21.89 16.22 -19.77
CA PHE A 909 20.84 16.81 -20.60
C PHE A 909 21.02 16.44 -22.08
N ALA A 910 22.24 16.48 -22.59
CA ALA A 910 22.56 16.13 -23.97
C ALA A 910 22.32 14.65 -24.35
N ARG A 911 22.24 13.75 -23.36
CA ARG A 911 22.09 12.29 -23.53
C ARG A 911 20.73 11.76 -23.07
N SER A 912 19.83 12.63 -22.60
CA SER A 912 18.58 12.26 -21.94
C SER A 912 17.34 12.48 -22.82
N ASP A 913 16.23 11.81 -22.50
CA ASP A 913 14.93 11.98 -23.16
C ASP A 913 14.23 13.30 -22.78
N ALA A 914 13.07 13.57 -23.38
CA ALA A 914 12.34 14.83 -23.19
C ALA A 914 11.87 15.06 -21.74
N ALA A 915 11.53 14.00 -20.99
CA ALA A 915 11.07 14.11 -19.61
C ALA A 915 12.23 14.46 -18.67
N ALA A 916 13.36 13.77 -18.82
CA ALA A 916 14.60 14.05 -18.10
C ALA A 916 15.19 15.43 -18.44
N GLN A 917 15.08 15.86 -19.70
CA GLN A 917 15.42 17.22 -20.10
C GLN A 917 14.55 18.26 -19.38
N GLY A 918 13.25 17.98 -19.19
CA GLY A 918 12.32 18.83 -18.43
C GLY A 918 12.77 19.07 -16.98
N ALA A 919 13.28 18.03 -16.31
CA ALA A 919 13.77 18.15 -14.93
C ALA A 919 15.13 18.90 -14.82
N LEU A 920 16.00 18.76 -15.82
CA LEU A 920 17.35 19.34 -15.81
C LEU A 920 17.41 20.79 -16.30
N ARG A 921 16.50 21.19 -17.20
CA ARG A 921 16.49 22.53 -17.81
C ARG A 921 16.42 23.66 -16.76
N PRO A 922 15.52 23.63 -15.75
CA PRO A 922 15.43 24.71 -14.76
C PRO A 922 16.72 24.92 -13.97
N LEU A 923 17.46 23.84 -13.69
CA LEU A 923 18.75 23.89 -13.01
C LEU A 923 19.81 24.56 -13.89
N ILE A 924 19.89 24.17 -15.18
CA ILE A 924 20.85 24.73 -16.14
C ILE A 924 20.59 26.21 -16.38
N ASP A 925 19.32 26.60 -16.53
CA ASP A 925 18.92 27.99 -16.80
C ASP A 925 19.17 28.92 -15.59
N ALA A 926 19.27 28.34 -14.38
CA ALA A 926 19.57 29.08 -13.17
C ALA A 926 21.07 29.27 -12.88
N HIS A 927 21.98 28.82 -13.76
CA HIS A 927 23.44 28.85 -13.57
C HIS A 927 23.97 30.20 -13.07
N ASP A 928 23.75 31.29 -13.80
CA ASP A 928 24.24 32.63 -13.41
C ASP A 928 23.60 33.15 -12.12
N ARG A 929 22.33 32.79 -11.87
CA ARG A 929 21.61 33.18 -10.64
C ARG A 929 22.17 32.49 -9.41
N ILE A 930 22.47 31.20 -9.51
CA ILE A 930 23.07 30.42 -8.42
C ILE A 930 24.42 31.04 -8.03
N ILE A 931 25.29 31.27 -9.00
CA ILE A 931 26.61 31.87 -8.77
C ILE A 931 26.49 33.30 -8.22
N GLY A 932 25.57 34.10 -8.78
CA GLY A 932 25.29 35.46 -8.34
C GLY A 932 24.83 35.50 -6.88
N GLU A 933 23.94 34.61 -6.47
CA GLU A 933 23.43 34.55 -5.10
C GLU A 933 24.51 34.07 -4.11
N ILE A 934 25.33 33.07 -4.47
CA ILE A 934 26.48 32.63 -3.65
C ILE A 934 27.42 33.80 -3.36
N ARG A 935 27.81 34.55 -4.40
CA ARG A 935 28.70 35.72 -4.26
C ARG A 935 28.05 36.85 -3.45
N SER A 936 26.76 37.10 -3.67
CA SER A 936 25.97 38.12 -2.96
C SER A 936 25.89 37.83 -1.46
N LEU A 937 25.62 36.58 -1.08
CA LEU A 937 25.54 36.16 0.32
C LEU A 937 26.92 36.19 1.00
N ALA A 938 27.98 35.75 0.31
CA ALA A 938 29.34 35.76 0.84
C ALA A 938 29.91 37.17 1.06
N ALA A 939 29.47 38.16 0.28
CA ALA A 939 29.91 39.54 0.40
C ALA A 939 29.31 40.28 1.62
N LYS A 940 28.26 39.74 2.25
CA LYS A 940 27.63 40.37 3.42
C LYS A 940 28.50 40.18 4.66
N PRO A 941 28.80 41.26 5.42
CA PRO A 941 29.56 41.12 6.65
C PRO A 941 28.72 40.37 7.70
N VAL A 942 29.22 39.24 8.19
CA VAL A 942 28.57 38.41 9.20
C VAL A 942 29.41 38.36 10.46
N LYS A 943 28.80 38.59 11.63
CA LYS A 943 29.49 38.43 12.92
C LYS A 943 29.17 37.05 13.49
N ALA A 944 30.06 36.10 13.25
CA ALA A 944 29.92 34.71 13.70
C ALA A 944 31.27 34.12 14.14
N MET A 945 31.22 33.01 14.88
CA MET A 945 32.37 32.19 15.24
C MET A 945 32.39 30.91 14.39
N LYS A 946 33.58 30.43 14.05
CA LYS A 946 33.84 29.11 13.48
C LYS A 946 34.41 28.19 14.57
N VAL A 947 33.87 26.99 14.68
CA VAL A 947 34.26 25.94 15.63
C VAL A 947 34.30 24.60 14.92
N ARG A 948 34.74 23.55 15.61
CA ARG A 948 34.47 22.18 15.16
C ARG A 948 32.96 21.94 15.17
N HIS A 949 32.49 21.15 14.22
CA HIS A 949 31.08 20.88 13.98
C HIS A 949 30.94 19.46 13.41
N HIS A 950 29.73 18.95 13.30
CA HIS A 950 29.45 17.60 12.81
C HIS A 950 29.72 17.46 11.32
N GLY A 951 29.35 18.45 10.52
CA GLY A 951 29.70 18.58 9.10
C GLY A 951 28.90 17.76 8.11
N ASP A 952 27.94 16.97 8.59
CA ASP A 952 26.94 16.28 7.76
C ASP A 952 25.71 15.90 8.61
N LEU A 953 25.21 16.85 9.42
CA LEU A 953 24.14 16.59 10.39
C LEU A 953 22.77 16.44 9.70
N VAL A 954 22.42 15.22 9.32
CA VAL A 954 21.13 14.86 8.72
C VAL A 954 20.28 14.01 9.67
N LEU A 955 18.96 13.94 9.47
CA LEU A 955 18.03 13.23 10.36
C LEU A 955 18.36 11.73 10.54
N ARG A 956 19.03 11.10 9.56
CA ARG A 956 19.47 9.70 9.63
C ARG A 956 20.59 9.45 10.64
N LYS A 957 21.39 10.47 10.94
CA LYS A 957 22.54 10.40 11.87
C LYS A 957 22.16 10.73 13.32
N ILE A 958 20.85 10.81 13.58
CA ILE A 958 20.29 11.14 14.87
C ILE A 958 19.38 9.99 15.27
N LEU A 959 19.68 9.39 16.41
CA LEU A 959 18.93 8.26 16.95
C LEU A 959 17.89 8.75 17.95
N LEU A 960 16.69 8.17 17.89
CA LEU A 960 15.65 8.39 18.89
C LEU A 960 15.89 7.46 20.09
N VAL A 961 16.05 8.03 21.28
CA VAL A 961 16.28 7.30 22.53
C VAL A 961 15.22 7.69 23.55
N ALA A 962 14.15 6.91 23.58
CA ALA A 962 12.93 7.18 24.35
C ALA A 962 12.33 8.56 23.98
N ASP A 963 12.45 9.55 24.87
CA ASP A 963 11.94 10.91 24.67
C ASP A 963 13.04 11.92 24.27
N ASP A 964 14.25 11.43 23.96
CA ASP A 964 15.43 12.25 23.69
C ASP A 964 16.20 11.77 22.43
N PHE A 965 17.31 12.44 22.12
CA PHE A 965 18.13 12.16 20.94
C PHE A 965 19.61 11.93 21.26
N VAL A 966 20.23 11.07 20.47
CA VAL A 966 21.67 10.85 20.43
C VAL A 966 22.18 11.13 19.03
N ILE A 967 23.22 11.96 18.93
CA ILE A 967 23.87 12.35 17.69
C ILE A 967 25.04 11.40 17.42
N THR A 968 25.15 10.90 16.19
CA THR A 968 26.12 9.88 15.80
C THR A 968 26.81 10.25 14.49
N ASP A 969 27.93 9.60 14.18
CA ASP A 969 28.67 9.72 12.92
C ASP A 969 29.19 11.13 12.59
N PHE A 970 30.29 11.51 13.25
CA PHE A 970 30.97 12.79 13.09
C PHE A 970 32.04 12.79 11.97
N GLU A 971 31.98 11.85 11.01
CA GLU A 971 32.94 11.81 9.90
C GLU A 971 32.80 12.97 8.91
N GLY A 972 31.65 13.63 8.89
CA GLY A 972 31.33 14.67 7.91
C GLY A 972 31.18 14.08 6.50
N ILE A 973 31.55 14.86 5.48
CA ILE A 973 31.37 14.47 4.07
C ILE A 973 32.54 13.58 3.62
N LEU A 974 32.30 12.28 3.45
CA LEU A 974 33.33 11.26 3.13
C LEU A 974 34.07 11.49 1.80
N THR A 975 33.54 12.30 0.89
CA THR A 975 34.23 12.65 -0.37
C THR A 975 35.30 13.72 -0.21
N LEU A 976 35.42 14.33 0.98
CA LEU A 976 36.42 15.35 1.26
C LEU A 976 37.62 14.72 2.00
N PRO A 977 38.85 15.21 1.74
CA PRO A 977 40.03 14.75 2.47
C PRO A 977 39.93 15.07 3.97
N LEU A 978 40.64 14.31 4.81
CA LEU A 978 40.57 14.44 6.28
C LEU A 978 40.76 15.88 6.78
N GLU A 979 41.73 16.62 6.24
CA GLU A 979 41.97 18.01 6.62
C GLU A 979 40.78 18.92 6.36
N ALA A 980 40.08 18.72 5.23
CA ALA A 980 38.89 19.50 4.89
C ALA A 980 37.71 19.18 5.80
N ARG A 981 37.56 17.91 6.22
CA ARG A 981 36.55 17.48 7.22
C ARG A 981 36.86 18.02 8.63
N ARG A 982 38.13 18.31 8.91
CA ARG A 982 38.58 18.90 10.19
C ARG A 982 38.53 20.43 10.26
N ARG A 983 38.29 21.12 9.14
CA ARG A 983 38.15 22.59 9.12
C ARG A 983 37.02 23.08 10.03
N LYS A 984 37.21 24.25 10.64
CA LYS A 984 36.20 24.92 11.47
C LYS A 984 35.25 25.71 10.59
N TYR A 985 33.96 25.62 10.88
CA TYR A 985 32.92 26.38 10.19
C TYR A 985 31.93 26.98 11.20
N PRO A 986 31.12 27.96 10.79
CA PRO A 986 29.97 28.38 11.58
C PRO A 986 29.05 27.17 11.86
N PRO A 987 28.64 26.91 13.12
CA PRO A 987 27.76 25.79 13.46
C PRO A 987 26.40 25.83 12.76
N LEU A 988 26.01 27.01 12.26
CA LEU A 988 24.82 27.17 11.43
C LEU A 988 24.87 26.35 10.13
N ARG A 989 26.05 25.85 9.71
CA ARG A 989 26.18 24.89 8.62
C ARG A 989 25.51 23.55 8.93
N ASP A 990 25.64 23.05 10.16
CA ASP A 990 24.96 21.83 10.62
C ASP A 990 23.45 22.05 10.72
N VAL A 991 23.04 23.22 11.24
CA VAL A 991 21.62 23.63 11.26
C VAL A 991 21.03 23.68 9.86
N ALA A 992 21.71 24.32 8.91
CA ALA A 992 21.28 24.38 7.52
C ALA A 992 21.12 22.98 6.91
N THR A 993 22.07 22.08 7.18
CA THR A 993 22.04 20.69 6.71
C THR A 993 20.82 19.94 7.27
N LEU A 994 20.53 20.11 8.55
CA LEU A 994 19.38 19.47 9.20
C LEU A 994 18.04 20.01 8.68
N LEU A 995 17.95 21.33 8.44
CA LEU A 995 16.77 21.96 7.83
C LEU A 995 16.53 21.46 6.40
N CYS A 996 17.59 21.30 5.59
CA CYS A 996 17.48 20.65 4.29
C CYS A 996 17.00 19.18 4.42
N SER A 997 17.42 18.47 5.47
CA SER A 997 16.95 17.11 5.73
C SER A 997 15.45 17.04 6.05
N LEU A 998 14.88 18.02 6.77
CA LEU A 998 13.44 18.14 6.98
C LEU A 998 12.67 18.42 5.68
N GLU A 999 13.21 19.28 4.81
CA GLU A 999 12.61 19.56 3.50
C GLU A 999 12.62 18.32 2.60
N ARG A 1000 13.69 17.53 2.64
CA ARG A 1000 13.74 16.23 1.93
C ARG A 1000 12.69 15.25 2.44
N ALA A 1001 12.43 15.21 3.75
CA ALA A 1001 11.38 14.37 4.30
C ALA A 1001 9.99 14.81 3.82
N ARG A 1002 9.73 16.13 3.77
CA ARG A 1002 8.51 16.70 3.18
C ARG A 1002 8.35 16.31 1.71
N ALA A 1003 9.39 16.49 0.90
CA ALA A 1003 9.38 16.18 -0.52
C ALA A 1003 9.13 14.68 -0.77
N ALA A 1004 9.77 13.80 0.01
CA ALA A 1004 9.57 12.36 -0.08
C ALA A 1004 8.12 11.95 0.26
N ALA A 1005 7.52 12.56 1.29
CA ALA A 1005 6.12 12.31 1.64
C ALA A 1005 5.15 12.80 0.54
N LEU A 1006 5.44 13.96 -0.06
CA LEU A 1006 4.63 14.48 -1.17
C LEU A 1006 4.73 13.58 -2.42
N GLU A 1007 5.93 13.15 -2.79
CA GLU A 1007 6.16 12.23 -3.91
C GLU A 1007 5.38 10.92 -3.72
N ARG A 1008 5.49 10.31 -2.54
CA ARG A 1008 4.72 9.10 -2.17
C ARG A 1008 3.21 9.33 -2.27
N ALA A 1009 2.75 10.50 -1.83
CA ALA A 1009 1.33 10.83 -1.85
C ALA A 1009 0.78 10.98 -3.28
N LEU A 1010 1.52 11.66 -4.16
CA LEU A 1010 1.11 11.96 -5.53
C LEU A 1010 1.25 10.77 -6.48
N THR A 1011 2.16 9.84 -6.19
CA THR A 1011 2.30 8.59 -6.98
C THR A 1011 0.98 7.80 -7.03
N SER A 1012 0.17 7.84 -5.97
CA SER A 1012 -1.11 7.13 -5.93
C SER A 1012 -2.29 7.94 -6.49
N GLN A 1013 -2.27 9.28 -6.33
CA GLN A 1013 -3.36 10.18 -6.72
C GLN A 1013 -2.79 11.57 -7.05
N PRO A 1014 -2.64 11.93 -8.34
CA PRO A 1014 -2.12 13.25 -8.71
C PRO A 1014 -3.04 14.41 -8.30
N ASP A 1015 -4.36 14.18 -8.26
CA ASP A 1015 -5.39 15.22 -8.13
C ASP A 1015 -5.50 15.82 -6.71
N ILE A 1016 -4.94 15.15 -5.69
CA ILE A 1016 -5.01 15.62 -4.29
C ILE A 1016 -3.91 16.61 -3.92
N ARG A 1017 -3.07 16.99 -4.88
CA ARG A 1017 -1.94 17.89 -4.67
C ARG A 1017 -2.33 19.18 -3.97
N GLU A 1018 -3.41 19.83 -4.43
CA GLU A 1018 -3.90 21.10 -3.89
C GLU A 1018 -4.29 21.00 -2.40
N ARG A 1019 -4.64 19.81 -1.92
CA ARG A 1019 -5.00 19.57 -0.52
C ARG A 1019 -3.81 19.20 0.35
N ILE A 1020 -2.89 18.37 -0.16
CA ILE A 1020 -1.77 17.83 0.62
C ILE A 1020 -0.60 18.82 0.70
N GLU A 1021 -0.26 19.45 -0.41
CA GLU A 1021 0.93 20.30 -0.51
C GLU A 1021 0.90 21.47 0.50
N PRO A 1022 -0.22 22.20 0.69
CA PRO A 1022 -0.29 23.25 1.72
C PRO A 1022 -0.11 22.72 3.15
N ALA A 1023 -0.65 21.55 3.46
CA ALA A 1023 -0.53 20.94 4.80
C ALA A 1023 0.92 20.53 5.11
N LEU A 1024 1.60 19.92 4.14
CA LEU A 1024 3.02 19.56 4.26
C LEU A 1024 3.92 20.81 4.35
N ASN A 1025 3.60 21.88 3.61
CA ASN A 1025 4.31 23.15 3.70
C ASN A 1025 4.10 23.83 5.07
N SER A 1026 2.87 23.80 5.60
CA SER A 1026 2.56 24.28 6.96
C SER A 1026 3.31 23.46 8.02
N TRP A 1027 3.41 22.14 7.85
CA TRP A 1027 4.18 21.29 8.75
C TRP A 1027 5.65 21.70 8.77
N LEU A 1028 6.27 21.87 7.59
CA LEU A 1028 7.68 22.23 7.45
C LEU A 1028 7.98 23.58 8.11
N ALA A 1029 7.11 24.57 7.89
CA ALA A 1029 7.25 25.89 8.50
C ALA A 1029 7.23 25.80 10.03
N GLY A 1030 6.24 25.11 10.61
CA GLY A 1030 6.14 24.93 12.06
C GLY A 1030 7.27 24.06 12.64
N ALA A 1031 7.73 23.06 11.89
CA ALA A 1031 8.88 22.23 12.27
C ALA A 1031 10.17 23.06 12.35
N THR A 1032 10.44 23.85 11.30
CA THR A 1032 11.59 24.75 11.19
C THR A 1032 11.57 25.81 12.28
N GLU A 1033 10.43 26.47 12.51
CA GLU A 1033 10.29 27.48 13.55
C GLU A 1033 10.52 26.89 14.95
N THR A 1034 9.90 25.75 15.25
CA THR A 1034 10.03 25.09 16.56
C THR A 1034 11.47 24.67 16.85
N PHE A 1035 12.13 24.06 15.86
CA PHE A 1035 13.52 23.68 15.95
C PHE A 1035 14.41 24.92 16.18
N MET A 1036 14.28 25.94 15.33
CA MET A 1036 15.13 27.14 15.38
C MET A 1036 14.96 27.94 16.66
N LYS A 1037 13.73 28.05 17.18
CA LYS A 1037 13.45 28.72 18.45
C LYS A 1037 14.17 28.02 19.60
N SER A 1038 14.10 26.68 19.66
CA SER A 1038 14.78 25.92 20.71
C SER A 1038 16.30 25.94 20.56
N TYR A 1039 16.80 25.85 19.32
CA TYR A 1039 18.24 25.94 19.03
C TYR A 1039 18.82 27.28 19.50
N ARG A 1040 18.17 28.40 19.13
CA ARG A 1040 18.62 29.75 19.51
C ARG A 1040 18.68 29.93 21.02
N ALA A 1041 17.66 29.46 21.75
CA ALA A 1041 17.63 29.52 23.22
C ALA A 1041 18.77 28.70 23.85
N SER A 1042 19.18 27.59 23.24
CA SER A 1042 20.24 26.72 23.79
C SER A 1042 21.66 27.23 23.53
N VAL A 1043 21.87 28.11 22.56
CA VAL A 1043 23.19 28.70 22.27
C VAL A 1043 23.35 30.13 22.77
N GLU A 1044 22.32 30.72 23.40
CA GLU A 1044 22.27 32.14 23.77
C GLU A 1044 23.47 32.59 24.61
N ASP A 1045 23.90 31.77 25.56
CA ASP A 1045 25.04 32.05 26.46
C ASP A 1045 26.40 31.60 25.91
N SER A 1046 26.47 31.12 24.66
CA SER A 1046 27.69 30.56 24.05
C SER A 1046 28.34 31.54 23.06
N PRO A 1047 29.67 31.42 22.81
CA PRO A 1047 30.35 32.23 21.78
C PRO A 1047 29.79 32.07 20.37
N VAL A 1048 29.07 30.97 20.09
CA VAL A 1048 28.46 30.69 18.79
C VAL A 1048 27.04 31.26 18.64
N ALA A 1049 26.55 31.98 19.65
CA ALA A 1049 25.31 32.75 19.56
C ALA A 1049 25.38 33.70 18.36
N PRO A 1050 24.35 33.72 17.47
CA PRO A 1050 24.34 34.65 16.36
C PRO A 1050 24.33 36.10 16.84
N GLY A 1051 25.22 36.96 16.32
CA GLY A 1051 25.27 38.36 16.71
C GLY A 1051 23.98 39.14 16.39
N LYS A 1052 23.39 38.88 15.21
CA LYS A 1052 22.08 39.40 14.78
C LYS A 1052 21.31 38.28 14.07
N ALA A 1053 19.97 38.31 14.17
CA ALA A 1053 19.12 37.36 13.46
C ALA A 1053 19.37 37.35 11.93
N ALA A 1054 19.57 38.53 11.33
CA ALA A 1054 19.88 38.67 9.91
C ALA A 1054 21.20 37.99 9.49
N ASP A 1055 22.20 37.96 10.37
CA ASP A 1055 23.50 37.31 10.12
C ASP A 1055 23.32 35.78 10.15
N ALA A 1056 22.53 35.26 11.10
CA ALA A 1056 22.18 33.84 11.15
C ALA A 1056 21.42 33.41 9.90
N ASP A 1057 20.39 34.17 9.50
CA ASP A 1057 19.56 33.82 8.34
C ASP A 1057 20.39 33.85 7.05
N THR A 1058 21.35 34.77 6.94
CA THR A 1058 22.30 34.84 5.82
C THR A 1058 23.19 33.59 5.76
N LEU A 1059 23.77 33.17 6.89
CA LEU A 1059 24.62 31.98 6.98
C LEU A 1059 23.84 30.68 6.73
N ILE A 1060 22.65 30.55 7.33
CA ILE A 1060 21.79 29.38 7.13
C ILE A 1060 21.46 29.25 5.64
N ARG A 1061 21.00 30.33 5.00
CA ARG A 1061 20.66 30.30 3.57
C ARG A 1061 21.86 29.96 2.69
N PHE A 1062 23.04 30.52 2.99
CA PHE A 1062 24.29 30.21 2.29
C PHE A 1062 24.64 28.71 2.38
N PHE A 1063 24.58 28.12 3.57
CA PHE A 1063 24.89 26.70 3.77
C PHE A 1063 23.76 25.76 3.30
N GLN A 1064 22.51 26.22 3.23
CA GLN A 1064 21.43 25.47 2.58
C GLN A 1064 21.70 25.34 1.08
N ILE A 1065 22.16 26.40 0.41
CA ILE A 1065 22.59 26.33 -0.99
C ILE A 1065 23.75 25.34 -1.16
N GLU A 1066 24.76 25.39 -0.27
CA GLU A 1066 25.84 24.40 -0.26
C GLU A 1066 25.30 22.97 -0.18
N ARG A 1067 24.43 22.70 0.80
CA ARG A 1067 23.90 21.36 1.01
C ARG A 1067 23.09 20.88 -0.19
N THR A 1068 22.20 21.71 -0.72
CA THR A 1068 21.34 21.36 -1.84
C THR A 1068 22.14 21.09 -3.12
N LEU A 1069 23.26 21.79 -3.35
CA LEU A 1069 24.16 21.51 -4.47
C LEU A 1069 24.88 20.17 -4.32
N ARG A 1070 25.34 19.83 -3.11
CA ARG A 1070 25.95 18.51 -2.84
C ARG A 1070 24.94 17.38 -3.03
N ASP A 1071 23.71 17.60 -2.58
CA ASP A 1071 22.61 16.67 -2.77
C ASP A 1071 22.28 16.47 -4.26
N LEU A 1072 22.26 17.55 -5.06
CA LEU A 1072 22.10 17.45 -6.52
C LEU A 1072 23.21 16.64 -7.18
N SER A 1073 24.47 16.83 -6.77
CA SER A 1073 25.59 16.03 -7.27
C SER A 1073 25.35 14.54 -7.11
N VAL A 1074 24.76 14.12 -5.99
CA VAL A 1074 24.41 12.71 -5.72
C VAL A 1074 23.13 12.29 -6.44
N ASP A 1075 22.09 13.13 -6.46
CA ASP A 1075 20.78 12.80 -7.03
C ASP A 1075 20.86 12.66 -8.56
N LEU A 1076 21.73 13.43 -9.23
CA LEU A 1076 21.98 13.32 -10.67
C LEU A 1076 22.50 11.92 -11.08
N ASP A 1077 23.14 11.18 -10.16
CA ASP A 1077 23.63 9.82 -10.40
C ASP A 1077 22.57 8.73 -10.17
N ARG A 1078 21.41 9.06 -9.60
CA ARG A 1078 20.45 8.07 -9.08
C ARG A 1078 19.08 8.09 -9.77
N ARG A 1079 18.31 9.20 -9.71
CA ARG A 1079 16.89 9.25 -10.16
C ARG A 1079 16.44 10.66 -10.56
N PHE A 1080 15.73 10.81 -11.69
CA PHE A 1080 15.24 12.11 -12.19
C PHE A 1080 14.22 12.83 -11.30
N ALA A 1081 13.29 12.11 -10.66
CA ALA A 1081 12.30 12.72 -9.77
C ALA A 1081 12.95 13.39 -8.55
N ALA A 1082 14.04 12.81 -8.02
CA ALA A 1082 14.82 13.41 -6.95
C ALA A 1082 15.51 14.71 -7.40
N VAL A 1083 16.01 14.74 -8.65
CA VAL A 1083 16.62 15.94 -9.23
C VAL A 1083 15.62 17.09 -9.35
N GLU A 1084 14.37 16.82 -9.75
CA GLU A 1084 13.33 17.83 -9.88
C GLU A 1084 13.00 18.48 -8.52
N ALA A 1085 12.75 17.67 -7.48
CA ALA A 1085 12.45 18.15 -6.14
C ALA A 1085 13.61 18.96 -5.53
N THR A 1086 14.85 18.45 -5.65
CA THR A 1086 16.03 19.14 -5.13
C THR A 1086 16.30 20.44 -5.90
N THR A 1087 16.04 20.47 -7.21
CA THR A 1087 16.12 21.69 -8.03
C THR A 1087 15.09 22.73 -7.60
N ALA A 1088 13.84 22.34 -7.36
CA ALA A 1088 12.80 23.25 -6.87
C ALA A 1088 13.19 23.88 -5.52
N SER A 1089 13.77 23.08 -4.61
CA SER A 1089 14.30 23.57 -3.33
C SER A 1089 15.42 24.61 -3.53
N LEU A 1090 16.38 24.34 -4.41
CA LEU A 1090 17.45 25.29 -4.74
C LEU A 1090 16.91 26.60 -5.32
N LEU A 1091 15.93 26.51 -6.24
CA LEU A 1091 15.32 27.68 -6.87
C LEU A 1091 14.57 28.55 -5.86
N SER A 1092 13.88 27.94 -4.90
CA SER A 1092 13.24 28.62 -3.78
C SER A 1092 14.26 29.38 -2.92
N LEU A 1093 15.41 28.75 -2.65
CA LEU A 1093 16.49 29.37 -1.88
C LEU A 1093 17.14 30.56 -2.59
N ILE A 1094 17.11 30.67 -3.92
CA ILE A 1094 17.71 31.80 -4.66
C ILE A 1094 16.69 32.85 -5.16
N GLY A 1095 15.39 32.64 -4.90
CA GLY A 1095 14.28 33.55 -5.26
C GLY A 1095 13.91 33.55 -6.75
N GLU A 1096 12.66 33.88 -7.10
CA GLU A 1096 12.18 33.92 -8.49
C GLU A 1096 12.82 35.06 -9.33
N PRO A 1097 12.90 34.90 -10.67
CA PRO A 1097 13.52 35.90 -11.54
C PRO A 1097 12.82 37.26 -11.40
N ARG A 1098 13.56 38.30 -10.99
CA ARG A 1098 13.14 39.68 -11.25
C ARG A 1098 13.08 39.84 -12.76
N ARG A 1099 11.87 39.79 -13.33
CA ARG A 1099 11.63 40.26 -14.71
C ARG A 1099 12.22 41.67 -14.80
N ARG A 1100 13.27 41.85 -15.59
CA ARG A 1100 13.76 43.17 -15.96
C ARG A 1100 12.60 43.87 -16.67
N ASN A 1101 12.07 44.91 -16.03
CA ASN A 1101 11.40 45.97 -16.76
C ASN A 1101 12.47 46.64 -17.63
N GLU A 1102 12.63 46.17 -18.86
CA GLU A 1102 13.24 46.95 -19.93
C GLU A 1102 12.12 47.81 -20.52
N GLY A 1103 12.18 49.11 -20.22
CA GLY A 1103 11.51 50.12 -20.99
C GLY A 1103 12.34 50.45 -22.23
N ALA A 1104 11.74 50.29 -23.40
CA ALA A 1104 11.85 51.11 -24.60
C ALA A 1104 10.79 50.63 -25.61
#